data_AF-A0A1R4ICG4-F1
#
_entry.id   AF-A0A1R4ICG4-F1
#
_cell.length_a   1.000
_cell.length_b   1.000
_cell.length_c   1.000
_cell.angle_alpha   90.00
_cell.angle_beta   90.00
_cell.angle_gamma   90.00
#
_symmetry.space_group_name_H-M   'P 1'
#
loop_
_entity.id
_entity.type
_entity.pdbx_description
1 polymer ?
#
loop_
_entity_poly.entity_id
_entity_poly.type
_entity_poly.pdbx_seq_one_letter_code
_entity_poly.pdbx_strand_id
1 'polypeptide(L)'
;MTPTTDRTRPSDGAPLHDAGDQDYLRHPATAAARYLADGLWGTSTIDELLLAPGLRAGADAPAVTADGRTVSHAELGTLVDAAAGALADAGVERGTRLVLHLPNGLDVIVLTIALLRMGAVPAFALPAHRASEIVHVARTARASVHLLGELPGLDARSGERLRTETAAGAPGIVTLDWPTGLCLRLAEQRRAPSPPAATVAPGTGDASALAFFQLSGGTTGPSKLIPRAHREYAYSFLRSTEVCGFDSSTVLLPAIPLTHNFPMSSPGWMGVLAVGGHVVVPSAPDAVTVGAAITEHGVTHVQAVPPLVHSWLDAESFPRRALTRILVGGARLAPSIARRVHRELAPLQQVYGMAEGLVCYTPLEAEEELIVRTQGRPMSPADRVRVVDADGAEVPPGTPGELQVAGPYTIPAYYRAGAAGEASFCADGHYRTGDIVTRTAEGDLTVVGRVKEQINRGGEKVAPAEVESALLRHPGVADVCVRGIEDEVLGERVEAYVVAKPDADGVDTRTLRRHLRDASLADFKIPARFHLVDRLPQTAVGKIDRRATGGDGDAASTVDATAGSTTAASGRSADGADTEVDVEEVDVLGIGFGPANMAVAAALRDVPRDRAPRALFLDAADGPGWHTGMLLPGASLQVSFAKDLVTFRNPRSELSFLNFLVEQGRIHDFFNRGSTAPLRAEFAAYLRWAAERLGDSVRYGHRVESVEPVVEGGTIVGYLVRAATAGGPRLFRARDVVAAAGLRAHTPAEFGSHPRLLHSSRYLHEIDDIPVDARREGGPQLVVIGGGQSAAEVALDLRTRHPSATVHLVHSRFGLIPSDATPYANRIFDHDAVDRLFDAPAPVRERLDAEHRNTNYSVVHENTLQELYDTEYADSWAGRRRLVIHDASRIARVGARTDDADGTGLLTVDIEHELDGGGTSVAADVVVAATGYRAFDPSELLGASAASLVRDAAGRPVAERDYALRWRCPAEGRLFSLGSSGHQHGISTTLLSGVALRAGEVVDTLLVAPDAASAHGRADGHGSAARERVEAR
;
A
#
# COMPACT_ATOMS: atom_id res chain seq x y z
N MET A 1 -24.64 7.50 31.71
CA MET A 1 -24.64 8.08 30.34
C MET A 1 -25.59 7.23 29.53
N THR A 2 -26.83 7.71 29.40
CA THR A 2 -27.88 7.11 28.59
C THR A 2 -27.51 7.26 27.11
N PRO A 3 -27.66 6.26 26.24
CA PRO A 3 -27.50 6.45 24.80
C PRO A 3 -28.51 7.52 24.37
N THR A 4 -28.04 8.58 23.73
CA THR A 4 -28.89 9.64 23.18
C THR A 4 -29.64 9.11 21.97
N THR A 5 -30.86 8.63 22.18
CA THR A 5 -31.81 8.33 21.11
C THR A 5 -32.66 9.58 20.82
N ASP A 6 -32.49 10.19 19.65
CA ASP A 6 -33.49 11.10 19.11
C ASP A 6 -34.72 10.28 18.71
N ARG A 7 -35.85 10.52 19.39
CA ARG A 7 -37.07 9.70 19.29
C ARG A 7 -37.92 10.18 18.12
N THR A 8 -37.82 9.49 17.00
CA THR A 8 -38.94 9.35 16.05
C THR A 8 -39.31 7.88 15.95
N ARG A 9 -40.51 7.55 16.44
CA ARG A 9 -41.08 6.20 16.42
C ARG A 9 -41.41 5.82 14.96
N PRO A 10 -40.91 4.71 14.41
CA PRO A 10 -41.47 4.17 13.18
C PRO A 10 -42.92 3.79 13.46
N SER A 11 -43.83 4.27 12.62
CA SER A 11 -45.26 3.94 12.66
C SER A 11 -45.48 2.44 12.43
N ASP A 12 -46.42 1.87 13.20
CA ASP A 12 -46.99 0.52 13.14
C ASP A 12 -46.84 -0.19 11.77
N GLY A 13 -45.84 -1.05 11.69
CA GLY A 13 -45.71 -2.07 10.65
C GLY A 13 -45.49 -3.41 11.36
N ALA A 14 -46.44 -4.34 11.22
CA ALA A 14 -46.37 -5.67 11.82
C ALA A 14 -45.03 -6.38 11.52
N PRO A 15 -44.50 -7.21 12.43
CA PRO A 15 -43.24 -7.92 12.21
C PRO A 15 -43.38 -8.85 10.99
N LEU A 16 -42.65 -8.50 9.93
CA LEU A 16 -42.55 -9.28 8.69
C LEU A 16 -41.71 -10.54 8.96
N HIS A 17 -42.35 -11.62 9.39
CA HIS A 17 -41.94 -12.91 8.83
C HIS A 17 -42.38 -12.89 7.36
N ASP A 18 -41.46 -12.57 6.45
CA ASP A 18 -41.72 -12.76 5.04
C ASP A 18 -41.85 -14.28 4.85
N ALA A 19 -43.03 -14.77 4.51
CA ALA A 19 -43.26 -16.20 4.29
C ALA A 19 -42.28 -16.80 3.26
N GLY A 20 -41.66 -15.94 2.42
CA GLY A 20 -40.61 -16.29 1.47
C GLY A 20 -39.19 -16.45 2.04
N ASP A 21 -38.90 -16.10 3.29
CA ASP A 21 -37.54 -16.32 3.84
C ASP A 21 -37.22 -17.80 3.99
N GLN A 22 -38.23 -18.57 4.42
CA GLN A 22 -38.14 -20.01 4.55
C GLN A 22 -37.84 -20.67 3.20
N ASP A 23 -38.21 -20.07 2.07
CA ASP A 23 -37.90 -20.61 0.76
C ASP A 23 -36.39 -20.68 0.49
N TYR A 24 -35.59 -19.77 1.06
CA TYR A 24 -34.13 -19.78 0.94
C TYR A 24 -33.43 -20.77 1.88
N LEU A 25 -34.16 -21.31 2.86
CA LEU A 25 -33.69 -22.34 3.80
C LEU A 25 -34.25 -23.74 3.46
N ARG A 26 -35.12 -23.84 2.46
CA ARG A 26 -35.79 -25.08 2.10
C ARG A 26 -34.85 -26.02 1.37
N HIS A 27 -34.34 -26.98 2.14
CA HIS A 27 -33.83 -28.22 1.58
C HIS A 27 -34.98 -29.06 1.00
N PRO A 28 -34.72 -29.92 -0.01
CA PRO A 28 -35.72 -30.88 -0.48
C PRO A 28 -36.34 -31.65 0.69
N ALA A 29 -37.66 -31.80 0.72
CA ALA A 29 -38.38 -32.36 1.88
C ALA A 29 -37.87 -33.75 2.31
N THR A 30 -37.47 -34.58 1.33
CA THR A 30 -36.84 -35.89 1.56
C THR A 30 -35.48 -35.78 2.24
N ALA A 31 -34.67 -34.78 1.88
CA ALA A 31 -33.36 -34.54 2.50
C ALA A 31 -33.52 -34.00 3.93
N ALA A 32 -34.41 -33.03 4.15
CA ALA A 32 -34.69 -32.46 5.46
C ALA A 32 -35.20 -33.52 6.46
N ALA A 33 -36.14 -34.37 6.03
CA ALA A 33 -36.66 -35.47 6.85
C ALA A 33 -35.55 -36.47 7.21
N ARG A 34 -34.66 -36.78 6.26
CA ARG A 34 -33.50 -37.64 6.50
C ARG A 34 -32.53 -37.03 7.51
N TYR A 35 -32.16 -35.76 7.37
CA TYR A 35 -31.22 -35.11 8.30
C TYR A 35 -31.76 -35.05 9.74
N LEU A 36 -33.07 -34.92 9.92
CA LEU A 36 -33.72 -35.04 11.23
C LEU A 36 -33.72 -36.48 11.75
N ALA A 37 -34.07 -37.45 10.89
CA ALA A 37 -34.11 -38.87 11.27
C ALA A 37 -32.72 -39.42 11.65
N ASP A 38 -31.68 -38.97 10.95
CA ASP A 38 -30.28 -39.34 11.19
C ASP A 38 -29.65 -38.57 12.37
N GLY A 39 -30.42 -37.69 13.03
CA GLY A 39 -29.97 -36.92 14.19
C GLY A 39 -28.95 -35.81 13.87
N LEU A 40 -28.79 -35.44 12.60
CA LEU A 40 -27.86 -34.39 12.18
C LEU A 40 -28.40 -33.00 12.53
N TRP A 41 -29.73 -32.82 12.49
CA TRP A 41 -30.37 -31.55 12.87
C TRP A 41 -31.04 -31.65 14.25
N GLY A 42 -30.53 -30.87 15.20
CA GLY A 42 -31.12 -30.72 16.52
C GLY A 42 -32.27 -29.71 16.59
N THR A 43 -32.88 -29.61 17.76
CA THR A 43 -34.00 -28.69 18.05
C THR A 43 -33.61 -27.47 18.89
N SER A 44 -32.36 -27.40 19.37
CA SER A 44 -31.86 -26.27 20.15
C SER A 44 -31.41 -25.12 19.24
N THR A 45 -31.60 -23.90 19.73
CA THR A 45 -31.02 -22.71 19.09
C THR A 45 -29.54 -22.59 19.42
N ILE A 46 -28.82 -21.84 18.59
CA ILE A 46 -27.37 -21.66 18.72
C ILE A 46 -27.02 -21.03 20.08
N ASP A 47 -27.76 -20.01 20.55
CA ASP A 47 -27.47 -19.35 21.83
C ASP A 47 -27.55 -20.32 23.03
N GLU A 48 -28.52 -21.25 23.02
CA GLU A 48 -28.64 -22.29 24.04
C GLU A 48 -27.43 -23.23 24.01
N LEU A 49 -27.02 -23.66 22.81
CA LEU A 49 -25.88 -24.55 22.61
C LEU A 49 -24.55 -23.90 23.03
N LEU A 50 -24.43 -22.57 22.96
CA LEU A 50 -23.20 -21.87 23.33
C LEU A 50 -23.09 -21.58 24.83
N LEU A 51 -24.20 -21.42 25.54
CA LEU A 51 -24.19 -20.99 26.95
C LEU A 51 -24.43 -22.14 27.93
N ALA A 52 -25.29 -23.11 27.59
CA ALA A 52 -25.66 -24.17 28.51
C ALA A 52 -24.50 -25.14 28.88
N PRO A 53 -23.60 -25.53 27.95
CA PRO A 53 -22.50 -26.45 28.27
C PRO A 53 -21.52 -25.92 29.32
N GLY A 54 -21.07 -24.67 29.18
CA GLY A 54 -20.16 -24.04 30.14
C GLY A 54 -20.76 -23.92 31.54
N LEU A 55 -22.04 -23.56 31.63
CA LEU A 55 -22.77 -23.53 32.91
C LEU A 55 -22.85 -24.91 33.59
N ARG A 56 -22.85 -26.00 32.82
CA ARG A 56 -22.86 -27.38 33.36
C ARG A 56 -21.47 -27.89 33.71
N ALA A 57 -20.46 -27.57 32.91
CA ALA A 57 -19.09 -28.07 33.06
C ALA A 57 -18.28 -27.29 34.11
N GLY A 58 -18.54 -26.00 34.25
CA GLY A 58 -17.86 -25.12 35.21
C GLY A 58 -18.27 -23.67 34.99
N ALA A 59 -19.30 -23.21 35.71
CA ALA A 59 -19.86 -21.86 35.54
C ALA A 59 -18.82 -20.74 35.75
N ASP A 60 -17.87 -20.95 36.67
CA ASP A 60 -16.79 -20.01 36.98
C ASP A 60 -15.53 -20.23 36.11
N ALA A 61 -15.53 -21.21 35.21
CA ALA A 61 -14.41 -21.45 34.30
C ALA A 61 -14.33 -20.36 33.21
N PRO A 62 -13.12 -20.01 32.73
CA PRO A 62 -12.95 -19.03 31.66
C PRO A 62 -13.71 -19.40 30.38
N ALA A 63 -14.51 -18.46 29.87
CA ALA A 63 -15.21 -18.60 28.59
C ALA A 63 -14.55 -17.76 27.50
N VAL A 64 -14.28 -16.48 27.77
CA VAL A 64 -13.64 -15.57 26.82
C VAL A 64 -12.62 -14.68 27.52
N THR A 65 -11.40 -14.61 26.99
CA THR A 65 -10.42 -13.57 27.34
C THR A 65 -10.27 -12.63 26.16
N ALA A 66 -10.59 -11.36 26.37
CA ALA A 66 -10.49 -10.31 25.37
C ALA A 66 -10.31 -8.96 26.08
N ASP A 67 -9.67 -8.00 25.42
CA ASP A 67 -9.55 -6.63 25.91
C ASP A 67 -8.92 -6.53 27.32
N GLY A 68 -7.97 -7.45 27.63
CA GLY A 68 -7.29 -7.53 28.93
C GLY A 68 -8.15 -8.08 30.08
N ARG A 69 -9.35 -8.63 29.79
CA ARG A 69 -10.25 -9.20 30.79
C ARG A 69 -10.63 -10.63 30.43
N THR A 70 -10.72 -11.48 31.44
CA THR A 70 -11.28 -12.83 31.32
C THR A 70 -12.68 -12.83 31.90
N VAL A 71 -13.64 -13.35 31.14
CA VAL A 71 -15.03 -13.57 31.58
C VAL A 71 -15.30 -15.07 31.67
N SER A 72 -15.93 -15.48 32.76
CA SER A 72 -16.39 -16.85 32.97
C SER A 72 -17.64 -17.18 32.15
N HIS A 73 -18.01 -18.45 32.08
CA HIS A 73 -19.26 -18.88 31.41
C HIS A 73 -20.51 -18.28 32.06
N ALA A 74 -20.53 -18.11 33.39
CA ALA A 74 -21.61 -17.44 34.11
C ALA A 74 -21.68 -15.92 33.79
N GLU A 75 -20.53 -15.25 33.79
CA GLU A 75 -20.45 -13.84 33.43
C GLU A 75 -20.84 -13.61 31.98
N LEU A 76 -20.43 -14.49 31.05
CA LEU A 76 -20.83 -14.41 29.65
C LEU A 76 -22.36 -14.44 29.51
N GLY A 77 -23.05 -15.32 30.22
CA GLY A 77 -24.52 -15.34 30.25
C GLY A 77 -25.13 -14.01 30.74
N THR A 78 -24.53 -13.43 31.78
CA THR A 78 -24.95 -12.13 32.34
C THR A 78 -24.74 -10.98 31.35
N LEU A 79 -23.61 -10.98 30.63
CA LEU A 79 -23.31 -9.99 29.59
C LEU A 79 -24.31 -10.09 28.42
N VAL A 80 -24.63 -11.31 28.00
CA VAL A 80 -25.63 -11.57 26.96
C VAL A 80 -27.01 -11.04 27.38
N ASP A 81 -27.43 -11.28 28.61
CA ASP A 81 -28.72 -10.76 29.13
C ASP A 81 -28.74 -9.23 29.25
N ALA A 82 -27.62 -8.62 29.65
CA ALA A 82 -27.49 -7.17 29.72
C ALA A 82 -27.54 -6.53 28.32
N ALA A 83 -26.80 -7.09 27.36
CA ALA A 83 -26.79 -6.64 25.97
C ALA A 83 -28.15 -6.82 25.30
N ALA A 84 -28.82 -7.98 25.48
CA ALA A 84 -30.16 -8.23 24.96
C ALA A 84 -31.18 -7.22 25.50
N GLY A 85 -31.11 -6.88 26.79
CA GLY A 85 -31.96 -5.84 27.38
C GLY A 85 -31.72 -4.46 26.77
N ALA A 86 -30.47 -4.05 26.60
CA ALA A 86 -30.13 -2.77 25.99
C ALA A 86 -30.55 -2.67 24.52
N LEU A 87 -30.41 -3.76 23.76
CA LEU A 87 -30.88 -3.85 22.37
C LEU A 87 -32.42 -3.77 22.31
N ALA A 88 -33.12 -4.44 23.22
CA ALA A 88 -34.58 -4.35 23.32
C ALA A 88 -35.05 -2.92 23.64
N ASP A 89 -34.37 -2.23 24.57
CA ASP A 89 -34.65 -0.82 24.89
C ASP A 89 -34.39 0.11 23.69
N ALA A 90 -33.44 -0.26 22.81
CA ALA A 90 -33.16 0.41 21.55
C ALA A 90 -34.12 0.04 20.41
N GLY A 91 -35.12 -0.82 20.66
CA GLY A 91 -36.15 -1.21 19.70
C GLY A 91 -35.80 -2.43 18.84
N VAL A 92 -34.75 -3.19 19.17
CA VAL A 92 -34.48 -4.49 18.54
C VAL A 92 -35.43 -5.52 19.10
N GLU A 93 -36.17 -6.20 18.23
CA GLU A 93 -37.11 -7.26 18.58
C GLU A 93 -36.91 -8.52 17.72
N ARG A 94 -37.65 -9.58 18.01
CA ARG A 94 -37.63 -10.81 17.21
C ARG A 94 -37.92 -10.47 15.74
N GLY A 95 -37.09 -10.98 14.83
CA GLY A 95 -37.19 -10.73 13.39
C GLY A 95 -36.55 -9.41 12.94
N THR A 96 -36.07 -8.56 13.86
CA THR A 96 -35.29 -7.38 13.49
C THR A 96 -34.04 -7.83 12.74
N ARG A 97 -33.81 -7.20 11.59
CA ARG A 97 -32.66 -7.48 10.73
C ARG A 97 -31.65 -6.38 10.87
N LEU A 98 -30.40 -6.74 11.03
CA LEU A 98 -29.38 -5.73 11.28
C LEU A 98 -28.05 -6.08 10.63
N VAL A 99 -27.21 -5.07 10.44
CA VAL A 99 -25.81 -5.25 10.07
C VAL A 99 -24.97 -5.15 11.35
N LEU A 100 -24.23 -6.21 11.69
CA LEU A 100 -23.31 -6.23 12.81
C LEU A 100 -21.90 -5.87 12.31
N HIS A 101 -21.39 -4.70 12.67
CA HIS A 101 -20.12 -4.14 12.17
C HIS A 101 -19.22 -3.72 13.34
N LEU A 102 -18.53 -4.70 13.94
CA LEU A 102 -17.66 -4.51 15.10
C LEU A 102 -16.25 -5.06 14.85
N PRO A 103 -15.23 -4.57 15.60
CA PRO A 103 -13.90 -5.18 15.62
C PRO A 103 -13.91 -6.55 16.31
N ASN A 104 -12.77 -7.26 16.25
CA ASN A 104 -12.54 -8.39 17.14
C ASN A 104 -12.49 -7.92 18.60
N GLY A 105 -13.16 -8.62 19.50
CA GLY A 105 -13.19 -8.30 20.93
C GLY A 105 -14.29 -9.08 21.65
N LEU A 106 -14.54 -8.76 22.91
CA LEU A 106 -15.60 -9.42 23.69
C LEU A 106 -17.00 -9.09 23.15
N ASP A 107 -17.23 -7.82 22.79
CA ASP A 107 -18.56 -7.31 22.45
C ASP A 107 -19.16 -8.00 21.22
N VAL A 108 -18.36 -8.35 20.21
CA VAL A 108 -18.89 -9.03 19.00
C VAL A 108 -19.40 -10.44 19.29
N ILE A 109 -18.75 -11.17 20.22
CA ILE A 109 -19.21 -12.50 20.66
C ILE A 109 -20.51 -12.34 21.46
N VAL A 110 -20.52 -11.43 22.45
CA VAL A 110 -21.69 -11.19 23.31
C VAL A 110 -22.91 -10.75 22.50
N LEU A 111 -22.74 -9.77 21.60
CA LEU A 111 -23.82 -9.27 20.74
C LEU A 111 -24.34 -10.35 19.80
N THR A 112 -23.45 -11.18 19.24
CA THR A 112 -23.89 -12.29 18.39
C THR A 112 -24.83 -13.23 19.15
N ILE A 113 -24.45 -13.64 20.36
CA ILE A 113 -25.28 -14.55 21.18
C ILE A 113 -26.58 -13.85 21.63
N ALA A 114 -26.51 -12.57 22.02
CA ALA A 114 -27.67 -11.78 22.43
C ALA A 114 -28.71 -11.63 21.31
N LEU A 115 -28.26 -11.34 20.08
CA LEU A 115 -29.14 -11.21 18.93
C LEU A 115 -29.81 -12.53 18.55
N LEU A 116 -29.05 -13.63 18.58
CA LEU A 116 -29.59 -14.98 18.36
C LEU A 116 -30.65 -15.34 19.41
N ARG A 117 -30.39 -15.02 20.69
CA ARG A 117 -31.36 -15.20 21.79
C ARG A 117 -32.65 -14.38 21.59
N MET A 118 -32.51 -13.16 21.11
CA MET A 118 -33.66 -12.29 20.80
C MET A 118 -34.44 -12.76 19.57
N GLY A 119 -33.87 -13.65 18.75
CA GLY A 119 -34.40 -14.02 17.44
C GLY A 119 -34.26 -12.89 16.42
N ALA A 120 -33.32 -11.98 16.61
CA ALA A 120 -32.91 -11.01 15.59
C ALA A 120 -31.97 -11.68 14.58
N VAL A 121 -31.91 -11.15 13.36
CA VAL A 121 -31.18 -11.74 12.24
C VAL A 121 -30.04 -10.82 11.83
N PRO A 122 -28.82 -10.97 12.39
CA PRO A 122 -27.66 -10.20 11.98
C PRO A 122 -27.14 -10.63 10.60
N ALA A 123 -26.65 -9.67 9.84
CA ALA A 123 -25.73 -9.89 8.74
C ALA A 123 -24.34 -9.43 9.17
N PHE A 124 -23.36 -10.34 9.10
CA PHE A 124 -22.02 -10.07 9.63
C PHE A 124 -21.16 -9.29 8.65
N ALA A 125 -20.91 -8.01 8.93
CA ALA A 125 -19.95 -7.21 8.18
C ALA A 125 -18.52 -7.47 8.66
N LEU A 126 -17.54 -7.24 7.79
CA LEU A 126 -16.12 -7.29 8.15
C LEU A 126 -15.65 -5.92 8.66
N PRO A 127 -14.68 -5.83 9.58
CA PRO A 127 -14.17 -4.55 10.06
C PRO A 127 -13.66 -3.62 8.94
N ALA A 128 -13.15 -4.20 7.86
CA ALA A 128 -12.66 -3.47 6.68
C ALA A 128 -13.78 -2.92 5.76
N HIS A 129 -15.04 -3.37 5.91
CA HIS A 129 -16.14 -2.88 5.09
C HIS A 129 -16.40 -1.39 5.31
N ARG A 130 -16.85 -0.71 4.25
CA ARG A 130 -17.23 0.71 4.24
C ARG A 130 -18.61 0.84 3.61
N ALA A 131 -19.04 2.08 3.37
CA ALA A 131 -20.44 2.37 3.09
C ALA A 131 -21.02 1.60 1.90
N SER A 132 -20.26 1.37 0.83
CA SER A 132 -20.70 0.58 -0.33
C SER A 132 -21.13 -0.83 0.06
N GLU A 133 -20.30 -1.54 0.84
CA GLU A 133 -20.60 -2.90 1.27
C GLU A 133 -21.74 -2.91 2.29
N ILE A 134 -21.73 -1.97 3.25
CA ILE A 134 -22.76 -1.89 4.28
C ILE A 134 -24.13 -1.57 3.67
N VAL A 135 -24.22 -0.64 2.73
CA VAL A 135 -25.47 -0.31 2.02
C VAL A 135 -25.97 -1.52 1.22
N HIS A 136 -25.07 -2.22 0.52
CA HIS A 136 -25.44 -3.43 -0.22
C HIS A 136 -25.99 -4.53 0.69
N VAL A 137 -25.29 -4.81 1.80
CA VAL A 137 -25.71 -5.80 2.79
C VAL A 137 -27.04 -5.38 3.43
N ALA A 138 -27.16 -4.12 3.86
CA ALA A 138 -28.36 -3.58 4.48
C ALA A 138 -29.58 -3.69 3.55
N ARG A 139 -29.46 -3.28 2.29
CA ARG A 139 -30.55 -3.39 1.29
C ARG A 139 -30.93 -4.83 1.01
N THR A 140 -29.94 -5.71 0.84
CA THR A 140 -30.19 -7.12 0.49
C THR A 140 -30.84 -7.84 1.65
N ALA A 141 -30.31 -7.67 2.87
CA ALA A 141 -30.84 -8.24 4.09
C ALA A 141 -32.18 -7.61 4.51
N ARG A 142 -32.50 -6.40 4.01
CA ARG A 142 -33.55 -5.51 4.54
C ARG A 142 -33.31 -5.16 6.01
N ALA A 143 -32.07 -4.80 6.33
CA ALA A 143 -31.68 -4.39 7.67
C ALA A 143 -32.31 -3.04 8.05
N SER A 144 -32.89 -2.98 9.24
CA SER A 144 -33.42 -1.75 9.85
C SER A 144 -32.46 -1.15 10.88
N VAL A 145 -31.44 -1.89 11.30
CA VAL A 145 -30.43 -1.44 12.26
C VAL A 145 -29.01 -1.68 11.74
N HIS A 146 -28.12 -0.74 11.97
CA HIS A 146 -26.66 -0.89 11.78
C HIS A 146 -26.00 -0.76 13.15
N LEU A 147 -25.49 -1.86 13.70
CA LEU A 147 -24.72 -1.86 14.95
C LEU A 147 -23.25 -1.60 14.62
N LEU A 148 -22.75 -0.41 14.96
CA LEU A 148 -21.43 0.08 14.57
C LEU A 148 -20.52 0.20 15.79
N GLY A 149 -19.40 -0.55 15.79
CA GLY A 149 -18.36 -0.46 16.82
C GLY A 149 -17.21 0.49 16.45
N GLU A 150 -16.19 0.50 17.30
CA GLU A 150 -14.93 1.22 17.06
C GLU A 150 -14.02 0.42 16.11
N LEU A 151 -14.10 0.73 14.82
CA LEU A 151 -13.40 -0.04 13.79
C LEU A 151 -11.96 0.46 13.56
N PRO A 152 -10.98 -0.45 13.38
CA PRO A 152 -9.62 -0.07 13.01
C PRO A 152 -9.58 0.75 11.71
N GLY A 153 -8.81 1.85 11.73
CA GLY A 153 -8.67 2.74 10.57
C GLY A 153 -9.93 3.54 10.22
N LEU A 154 -10.86 3.71 11.17
CA LEU A 154 -12.03 4.57 11.03
C LEU A 154 -11.98 5.69 12.07
N ASP A 155 -11.49 6.86 11.66
CA ASP A 155 -11.49 8.06 12.51
C ASP A 155 -12.92 8.65 12.65
N ALA A 156 -13.07 9.68 13.50
CA ALA A 156 -14.37 10.28 13.77
C ALA A 156 -15.06 10.80 12.48
N ARG A 157 -14.29 11.39 11.55
CA ARG A 157 -14.81 11.95 10.30
C ARG A 157 -15.27 10.85 9.33
N SER A 158 -14.46 9.81 9.19
CA SER A 158 -14.75 8.65 8.35
C SER A 158 -15.91 7.82 8.91
N GLY A 159 -16.03 7.73 10.24
CA GLY A 159 -17.17 7.15 10.92
C GLY A 159 -18.46 7.92 10.64
N GLU A 160 -18.43 9.25 10.71
CA GLU A 160 -19.60 10.08 10.37
C GLU A 160 -20.00 9.96 8.91
N ARG A 161 -19.02 9.91 8.01
CA ARG A 161 -19.25 9.63 6.60
C ARG A 161 -19.91 8.27 6.38
N LEU A 162 -19.42 7.22 7.04
CA LEU A 162 -20.01 5.89 6.99
C LEU A 162 -21.48 5.91 7.45
N ARG A 163 -21.81 6.59 8.55
CA ARG A 163 -23.19 6.74 9.03
C ARG A 163 -24.07 7.46 8.00
N THR A 164 -23.58 8.58 7.49
CA THR A 164 -24.31 9.41 6.51
C THR A 164 -24.57 8.66 5.21
N GLU A 165 -23.54 8.03 4.62
CA GLU A 165 -23.66 7.27 3.38
C GLU A 165 -24.52 6.00 3.56
N THR A 166 -24.46 5.36 4.74
CA THR A 166 -25.32 4.22 5.07
C THR A 166 -26.78 4.63 5.18
N ALA A 167 -27.09 5.74 5.86
CA ALA A 167 -28.44 6.26 5.98
C ALA A 167 -29.01 6.72 4.62
N ALA A 168 -28.20 7.39 3.79
CA ALA A 168 -28.58 7.80 2.44
C ALA A 168 -28.78 6.59 1.50
N GLY A 169 -27.90 5.59 1.62
CA GLY A 169 -27.93 4.38 0.80
C GLY A 169 -29.02 3.40 1.23
N ALA A 170 -29.35 3.26 2.50
CA ALA A 170 -30.39 2.36 2.98
C ALA A 170 -31.45 3.12 3.79
N PRO A 171 -32.42 3.79 3.12
CA PRO A 171 -33.43 4.58 3.80
C PRO A 171 -34.17 3.78 4.87
N GLY A 172 -34.25 4.34 6.08
CA GLY A 172 -34.91 3.71 7.23
C GLY A 172 -34.00 2.86 8.12
N ILE A 173 -32.71 2.69 7.78
CA ILE A 173 -31.74 2.08 8.69
C ILE A 173 -31.35 3.05 9.81
N VAL A 174 -31.38 2.59 11.05
CA VAL A 174 -30.91 3.34 12.22
C VAL A 174 -29.53 2.82 12.63
N THR A 175 -28.55 3.71 12.74
CA THR A 175 -27.23 3.31 13.27
C THR A 175 -27.22 3.44 14.79
N LEU A 176 -26.84 2.38 15.49
CA LEU A 176 -26.60 2.38 16.93
C LEU A 176 -25.09 2.19 17.16
N ASP A 177 -24.48 3.17 17.83
CA ASP A 177 -23.08 3.10 18.18
C ASP A 177 -22.86 2.17 19.38
N TRP A 178 -21.88 1.27 19.25
CA TRP A 178 -21.52 0.26 20.25
C TRP A 178 -20.02 0.34 20.57
N PRO A 179 -19.59 1.32 21.39
CA PRO A 179 -18.19 1.51 21.74
C PRO A 179 -17.63 0.33 22.52
N THR A 180 -16.32 0.08 22.40
CA THR A 180 -15.65 -1.09 22.99
C THR A 180 -15.90 -1.18 24.51
N GLY A 181 -16.18 -2.41 24.96
CA GLY A 181 -16.44 -2.73 26.36
C GLY A 181 -17.83 -2.31 26.84
N LEU A 182 -18.77 -1.98 25.94
CA LEU A 182 -20.11 -1.56 26.34
C LEU A 182 -20.87 -2.71 27.02
N CYS A 183 -20.69 -3.97 26.61
CA CYS A 183 -21.37 -5.09 27.26
C CYS A 183 -21.00 -5.19 28.75
N LEU A 184 -19.72 -5.00 29.08
CA LEU A 184 -19.24 -5.00 30.46
C LEU A 184 -19.89 -3.88 31.29
N ARG A 185 -19.92 -2.65 30.75
CA ARG A 185 -20.56 -1.50 31.41
C ARG A 185 -22.06 -1.72 31.62
N LEU A 186 -22.75 -2.33 30.67
CA LEU A 186 -24.18 -2.63 30.78
C LEU A 186 -24.47 -3.65 31.87
N ALA A 187 -23.63 -4.69 32.00
CA ALA A 187 -23.77 -5.68 33.07
C ALA A 187 -23.52 -5.07 34.46
N GLU A 188 -22.51 -4.20 34.61
CA GLU A 188 -22.21 -3.52 35.87
C GLU A 188 -23.33 -2.56 36.33
N GLN A 189 -24.05 -1.94 35.39
CA GLN A 189 -25.14 -1.00 35.69
C GLN A 189 -26.44 -1.68 36.12
N ARG A 190 -26.62 -2.98 35.85
CA ARG A 190 -27.81 -3.74 36.29
C ARG A 190 -27.74 -3.99 37.80
N ARG A 191 -28.45 -3.16 38.58
CA ARG A 191 -28.51 -3.25 40.05
C ARG A 191 -29.33 -4.44 40.62
N ALA A 192 -30.04 -5.21 39.79
CA ALA A 192 -30.73 -6.44 40.18
C ALA A 192 -31.10 -7.30 38.95
N PRO A 193 -31.23 -8.63 39.08
CA PRO A 193 -31.78 -9.48 38.03
C PRO A 193 -33.30 -9.23 37.92
N SER A 194 -33.69 -8.22 37.14
CA SER A 194 -35.07 -8.14 36.65
C SER A 194 -35.23 -9.17 35.53
N PRO A 195 -36.30 -10.00 35.53
CA PRO A 195 -36.58 -10.86 34.39
C PRO A 195 -36.70 -9.97 33.15
N PRO A 196 -36.04 -10.30 32.03
CA PRO A 196 -35.98 -9.39 30.91
C PRO A 196 -37.40 -9.13 30.38
N ALA A 197 -37.71 -7.86 30.14
CA ALA A 197 -38.94 -7.51 29.44
C ALA A 197 -38.86 -8.12 28.03
N ALA A 198 -39.70 -9.13 27.78
CA ALA A 198 -39.84 -9.84 26.52
C ALA A 198 -38.62 -10.68 26.02
N THR A 199 -37.81 -11.27 26.90
CA THR A 199 -36.98 -12.42 26.45
C THR A 199 -37.84 -13.65 26.27
N VAL A 200 -37.85 -14.16 25.04
CA VAL A 200 -38.14 -15.55 24.69
C VAL A 200 -37.40 -16.43 25.71
N ALA A 201 -38.12 -17.29 26.45
CA ALA A 201 -37.47 -18.19 27.40
C ALA A 201 -36.40 -19.03 26.68
N PRO A 202 -35.22 -19.28 27.28
CA PRO A 202 -34.20 -20.15 26.69
C PRO A 202 -34.83 -21.47 26.22
N GLY A 203 -34.57 -21.89 24.99
CA GLY A 203 -35.12 -23.12 24.41
C GLY A 203 -36.54 -23.03 23.82
N THR A 204 -37.13 -21.83 23.69
CA THR A 204 -38.43 -21.62 22.98
C THR A 204 -38.26 -21.09 21.55
N GLY A 205 -37.04 -21.06 21.03
CA GLY A 205 -36.73 -20.68 19.65
C GLY A 205 -36.98 -21.81 18.66
N ASP A 206 -37.31 -21.45 17.42
CA ASP A 206 -37.45 -22.42 16.32
C ASP A 206 -36.08 -22.67 15.69
N ALA A 207 -35.51 -23.86 15.90
CA ALA A 207 -34.21 -24.20 15.33
C ALA A 207 -34.21 -24.28 13.79
N SER A 208 -35.38 -24.32 13.15
CA SER A 208 -35.51 -24.23 11.69
C SER A 208 -35.56 -22.78 11.17
N ALA A 209 -35.67 -21.79 12.05
CA ALA A 209 -35.70 -20.39 11.67
C ALA A 209 -34.32 -19.89 11.20
N LEU A 210 -34.35 -18.85 10.36
CA LEU A 210 -33.19 -18.09 9.94
C LEU A 210 -32.52 -17.45 11.16
N ALA A 211 -31.26 -17.80 11.40
CA ALA A 211 -30.47 -17.29 12.50
C ALA A 211 -29.73 -16.02 12.12
N PHE A 212 -29.04 -16.02 10.96
CA PHE A 212 -28.23 -14.89 10.50
C PHE A 212 -27.87 -15.02 9.02
N PHE A 213 -27.21 -13.99 8.48
CA PHE A 213 -26.58 -14.01 7.15
C PHE A 213 -25.05 -13.97 7.25
N GLN A 214 -24.40 -14.96 6.64
CA GLN A 214 -22.97 -14.87 6.32
C GLN A 214 -22.78 -14.17 4.97
N LEU A 215 -21.57 -13.71 4.68
CA LEU A 215 -21.22 -13.10 3.40
C LEU A 215 -20.40 -14.07 2.53
N SER A 216 -20.70 -14.12 1.23
CA SER A 216 -19.89 -14.87 0.27
C SER A 216 -18.60 -14.13 -0.10
N GLY A 217 -17.54 -14.90 -0.38
CA GLY A 217 -16.26 -14.36 -0.84
C GLY A 217 -16.25 -14.13 -2.35
N GLY A 218 -16.86 -13.04 -2.81
CA GLY A 218 -16.86 -12.66 -4.23
C GLY A 218 -15.60 -11.88 -4.62
N THR A 219 -14.81 -12.37 -5.59
CA THR A 219 -13.64 -11.65 -6.14
C THR A 219 -14.01 -10.70 -7.29
N THR A 220 -15.26 -10.72 -7.75
CA THR A 220 -15.69 -10.10 -9.02
C THR A 220 -16.96 -9.24 -8.95
N GLY A 221 -17.50 -8.97 -7.76
CA GLY A 221 -18.73 -8.20 -7.55
C GLY A 221 -19.18 -8.18 -6.07
N PRO A 222 -20.28 -7.47 -5.75
CA PRO A 222 -20.76 -7.32 -4.37
C PRO A 222 -21.16 -8.67 -3.74
N SER A 223 -20.83 -8.85 -2.46
CA SER A 223 -21.00 -10.12 -1.74
C SER A 223 -22.46 -10.57 -1.69
N LYS A 224 -22.70 -11.86 -1.91
CA LYS A 224 -24.04 -12.46 -1.77
C LYS A 224 -24.28 -12.78 -0.29
N LEU A 225 -25.55 -12.73 0.13
CA LEU A 225 -25.95 -13.13 1.48
C LEU A 225 -26.24 -14.64 1.53
N ILE A 226 -25.67 -15.29 2.54
CA ILE A 226 -25.76 -16.72 2.79
C ILE A 226 -26.68 -16.90 4.01
N PRO A 227 -27.96 -17.27 3.81
CA PRO A 227 -28.88 -17.48 4.91
C PRO A 227 -28.49 -18.75 5.68
N ARG A 228 -28.37 -18.65 7.01
CA ARG A 228 -28.09 -19.81 7.88
C ARG A 228 -29.21 -20.01 8.89
N ALA A 229 -29.81 -21.19 8.92
CA ALA A 229 -30.73 -21.58 9.99
C ALA A 229 -29.97 -22.06 11.24
N HIS A 230 -30.61 -22.00 12.41
CA HIS A 230 -29.98 -22.44 13.66
C HIS A 230 -29.50 -23.90 13.59
N ARG A 231 -30.38 -24.84 13.21
CA ARG A 231 -30.09 -26.29 13.22
C ARG A 231 -28.98 -26.70 12.26
N GLU A 232 -28.93 -26.11 11.07
CA GLU A 232 -27.93 -26.47 10.06
C GLU A 232 -26.55 -25.87 10.40
N TYR A 233 -26.53 -24.65 10.96
CA TYR A 233 -25.29 -24.03 11.43
C TYR A 233 -24.77 -24.71 12.70
N ALA A 234 -25.68 -25.09 13.60
CA ALA A 234 -25.35 -25.86 14.80
C ALA A 234 -24.67 -27.18 14.44
N TYR A 235 -25.23 -27.93 13.50
CA TYR A 235 -24.57 -29.15 13.01
C TYR A 235 -23.15 -28.89 12.50
N SER A 236 -22.94 -27.78 11.78
CA SER A 236 -21.62 -27.41 11.26
C SER A 236 -20.55 -27.29 12.36
N PHE A 237 -20.79 -26.48 13.40
CA PHE A 237 -19.77 -26.29 14.43
C PHE A 237 -19.69 -27.44 15.43
N LEU A 238 -20.80 -28.12 15.74
CA LEU A 238 -20.79 -29.30 16.62
C LEU A 238 -20.01 -30.45 15.96
N ARG A 239 -20.28 -30.71 14.68
CA ARG A 239 -19.54 -31.74 13.95
C ARG A 239 -18.07 -31.37 13.76
N SER A 240 -17.76 -30.10 13.49
CA SER A 240 -16.38 -29.61 13.42
C SER A 240 -15.64 -29.83 14.75
N THR A 241 -16.32 -29.57 15.88
CA THR A 241 -15.78 -29.76 17.23
C THR A 241 -15.39 -31.22 17.47
N GLU A 242 -16.27 -32.17 17.12
CA GLU A 242 -15.97 -33.60 17.19
C GLU A 242 -14.77 -33.99 16.32
N VAL A 243 -14.73 -33.53 15.05
CA VAL A 243 -13.67 -33.85 14.09
C VAL A 243 -12.32 -33.24 14.48
N CYS A 244 -12.33 -32.09 15.16
CA CYS A 244 -11.13 -31.43 15.64
C CYS A 244 -10.70 -31.89 17.05
N GLY A 245 -11.49 -32.75 17.71
CA GLY A 245 -11.20 -33.23 19.06
C GLY A 245 -11.29 -32.14 20.12
N PHE A 246 -12.16 -31.15 19.92
CA PHE A 246 -12.37 -30.07 20.89
C PHE A 246 -13.21 -30.59 22.06
N ASP A 247 -12.82 -30.21 23.27
CA ASP A 247 -13.48 -30.52 24.52
C ASP A 247 -13.41 -29.33 25.49
N SER A 248 -13.89 -29.50 26.72
CA SER A 248 -13.90 -28.44 27.73
C SER A 248 -12.52 -27.94 28.16
N SER A 249 -11.44 -28.67 27.85
CA SER A 249 -10.05 -28.24 28.11
C SER A 249 -9.47 -27.40 26.97
N THR A 250 -10.19 -27.27 25.86
CA THR A 250 -9.74 -26.54 24.69
C THR A 250 -9.72 -25.03 24.95
N VAL A 251 -8.52 -24.45 24.82
CA VAL A 251 -8.28 -23.01 24.76
C VAL A 251 -7.93 -22.62 23.33
N LEU A 252 -8.81 -21.88 22.65
CA LEU A 252 -8.67 -21.47 21.24
C LEU A 252 -8.31 -19.99 21.12
N LEU A 253 -7.32 -19.70 20.29
CA LEU A 253 -6.99 -18.35 19.85
C LEU A 253 -7.27 -18.18 18.34
N PRO A 254 -8.36 -17.50 17.94
CA PRO A 254 -8.62 -17.15 16.55
C PRO A 254 -7.90 -15.84 16.15
N ALA A 255 -6.83 -15.94 15.36
CA ALA A 255 -6.01 -14.79 14.94
C ALA A 255 -6.58 -14.04 13.70
N ILE A 256 -7.86 -14.23 13.39
CA ILE A 256 -8.53 -13.73 12.17
C ILE A 256 -9.92 -13.19 12.52
N PRO A 257 -10.61 -12.43 11.64
CA PRO A 257 -11.87 -11.76 11.99
C PRO A 257 -12.96 -12.71 12.51
N LEU A 258 -13.42 -12.51 13.76
CA LEU A 258 -14.27 -13.44 14.52
C LEU A 258 -15.61 -13.77 13.86
N THR A 259 -16.11 -12.86 13.02
CA THR A 259 -17.39 -13.00 12.31
C THR A 259 -17.27 -13.72 10.98
N HIS A 260 -16.06 -14.10 10.56
CA HIS A 260 -15.86 -14.94 9.38
C HIS A 260 -16.21 -16.41 9.71
N ASN A 261 -16.70 -17.17 8.72
CA ASN A 261 -17.20 -18.54 8.98
C ASN A 261 -16.16 -19.48 9.62
N PHE A 262 -14.89 -19.36 9.23
CA PHE A 262 -13.80 -20.19 9.74
C PHE A 262 -13.56 -20.00 11.26
N PRO A 263 -13.24 -18.79 11.77
CA PRO A 263 -13.09 -18.56 13.21
C PRO A 263 -14.40 -18.61 13.98
N MET A 264 -15.55 -18.54 13.31
CA MET A 264 -16.86 -18.64 13.97
C MET A 264 -17.30 -20.09 14.20
N SER A 265 -17.18 -20.98 13.20
CA SER A 265 -17.88 -22.29 13.20
C SER A 265 -17.05 -23.50 12.74
N SER A 266 -15.75 -23.34 12.49
CA SER A 266 -14.94 -24.43 11.91
C SER A 266 -13.65 -24.77 12.71
N PRO A 267 -13.76 -25.26 13.96
CA PRO A 267 -14.94 -25.26 14.84
C PRO A 267 -15.23 -23.88 15.42
N GLY A 268 -14.19 -23.03 15.45
CA GLY A 268 -14.28 -21.64 15.83
C GLY A 268 -14.68 -21.42 17.28
N TRP A 269 -14.90 -20.15 17.64
CA TRP A 269 -15.33 -19.77 18.98
C TRP A 269 -16.69 -20.38 19.35
N MET A 270 -17.59 -20.64 18.38
CA MET A 270 -18.85 -21.31 18.67
C MET A 270 -18.66 -22.76 19.10
N GLY A 271 -17.79 -23.51 18.41
CA GLY A 271 -17.47 -24.89 18.78
C GLY A 271 -16.85 -24.99 20.18
N VAL A 272 -15.95 -24.06 20.51
CA VAL A 272 -15.28 -24.01 21.82
C VAL A 272 -16.28 -23.74 22.95
N LEU A 273 -17.15 -22.74 22.80
CA LEU A 273 -18.17 -22.46 23.81
C LEU A 273 -19.18 -23.62 23.94
N ALA A 274 -19.50 -24.31 22.84
CA ALA A 274 -20.41 -25.46 22.84
C ALA A 274 -19.88 -26.69 23.61
N VAL A 275 -18.58 -26.74 23.90
CA VAL A 275 -17.98 -27.76 24.78
C VAL A 275 -17.57 -27.21 26.14
N GLY A 276 -17.87 -25.93 26.42
CA GLY A 276 -17.49 -25.28 27.67
C GLY A 276 -16.01 -24.91 27.76
N GLY A 277 -15.31 -24.81 26.63
CA GLY A 277 -13.92 -24.38 26.57
C GLY A 277 -13.73 -22.86 26.68
N HIS A 278 -12.54 -22.38 26.32
CA HIS A 278 -12.09 -21.00 26.51
C HIS A 278 -11.60 -20.38 25.20
N VAL A 279 -12.08 -19.18 24.86
CA VAL A 279 -11.68 -18.41 23.67
C VAL A 279 -10.78 -17.25 24.09
N VAL A 280 -9.61 -17.11 23.49
CA VAL A 280 -8.66 -16.02 23.73
C VAL A 280 -8.58 -15.15 22.48
N VAL A 281 -9.08 -13.92 22.54
CA VAL A 281 -9.08 -12.98 21.41
C VAL A 281 -7.83 -12.12 21.49
N PRO A 282 -6.88 -12.24 20.53
CA PRO A 282 -5.67 -11.43 20.55
C PRO A 282 -5.98 -9.98 20.12
N SER A 283 -5.25 -9.00 20.67
CA SER A 283 -5.36 -7.60 20.25
C SER A 283 -4.80 -7.34 18.86
N ALA A 284 -3.86 -8.17 18.41
CA ALA A 284 -3.27 -8.16 17.08
C ALA A 284 -2.81 -9.58 16.67
N PRO A 285 -2.79 -9.90 15.36
CA PRO A 285 -2.46 -11.24 14.88
C PRO A 285 -0.95 -11.48 14.67
N ASP A 286 -0.08 -10.55 15.10
CA ASP A 286 1.37 -10.66 14.95
C ASP A 286 1.98 -11.69 15.92
N ALA A 287 3.20 -12.15 15.62
CA ALA A 287 3.86 -13.22 16.36
C ALA A 287 4.10 -12.89 17.85
N VAL A 288 4.37 -11.62 18.19
CA VAL A 288 4.64 -11.20 19.57
C VAL A 288 3.36 -11.28 20.39
N THR A 289 2.29 -10.67 19.88
CA THR A 289 0.98 -10.65 20.56
C THR A 289 0.41 -12.07 20.71
N VAL A 290 0.43 -12.85 19.62
CA VAL A 290 -0.07 -14.24 19.64
C VAL A 290 0.80 -15.11 20.55
N GLY A 291 2.13 -14.97 20.48
CA GLY A 291 3.06 -15.74 21.31
C GLY A 291 2.92 -15.47 22.81
N ALA A 292 2.72 -14.21 23.19
CA ALA A 292 2.43 -13.82 24.56
C ALA A 292 1.11 -14.44 25.04
N ALA A 293 0.04 -14.32 24.25
CA ALA A 293 -1.27 -14.88 24.59
C ALA A 293 -1.23 -16.42 24.72
N ILE A 294 -0.46 -17.11 23.87
CA ILE A 294 -0.26 -18.56 23.97
C ILE A 294 0.32 -18.94 25.33
N THR A 295 1.34 -18.21 25.77
CA THR A 295 2.06 -18.48 27.01
C THR A 295 1.22 -18.10 28.23
N GLU A 296 0.59 -16.93 28.22
CA GLU A 296 -0.16 -16.39 29.35
C GLU A 296 -1.44 -17.18 29.65
N HIS A 297 -2.16 -17.58 28.61
CA HIS A 297 -3.47 -18.22 28.76
C HIS A 297 -3.45 -19.72 28.49
N GLY A 298 -2.27 -20.32 28.27
CA GLY A 298 -2.15 -21.76 28.01
C GLY A 298 -2.93 -22.18 26.75
N VAL A 299 -2.84 -21.39 25.67
CA VAL A 299 -3.58 -21.66 24.44
C VAL A 299 -3.19 -23.03 23.89
N THR A 300 -4.21 -23.84 23.60
CA THR A 300 -4.04 -25.20 23.05
C THR A 300 -4.15 -25.22 21.53
N HIS A 301 -4.98 -24.35 20.97
CA HIS A 301 -5.32 -24.32 19.55
C HIS A 301 -5.24 -22.90 18.99
N VAL A 302 -4.67 -22.76 17.79
CA VAL A 302 -4.68 -21.48 17.04
C VAL A 302 -5.34 -21.68 15.69
N GLN A 303 -6.21 -20.74 15.29
CA GLN A 303 -6.75 -20.66 13.93
C GLN A 303 -6.09 -19.50 13.16
N ALA A 304 -5.59 -19.81 11.96
CA ALA A 304 -4.82 -18.86 11.15
C ALA A 304 -5.00 -19.08 9.64
N VAL A 305 -4.55 -18.09 8.87
CA VAL A 305 -4.45 -18.15 7.40
C VAL A 305 -2.98 -18.30 6.99
N PRO A 306 -2.68 -18.79 5.76
CA PRO A 306 -1.31 -19.02 5.29
C PRO A 306 -0.32 -17.85 5.50
N PRO A 307 -0.66 -16.57 5.26
CA PRO A 307 0.29 -15.47 5.50
C PRO A 307 0.70 -15.30 6.97
N LEU A 308 -0.22 -15.55 7.90
CA LEU A 308 0.08 -15.44 9.34
C LEU A 308 1.02 -16.55 9.79
N VAL A 309 0.75 -17.80 9.40
CA VAL A 309 1.66 -18.90 9.77
C VAL A 309 3.02 -18.76 9.10
N HIS A 310 3.09 -18.12 7.92
CA HIS A 310 4.36 -17.78 7.29
C HIS A 310 5.14 -16.76 8.14
N SER A 311 4.51 -15.68 8.59
CA SER A 311 5.19 -14.69 9.43
C SER A 311 5.60 -15.25 10.81
N TRP A 312 4.87 -16.23 11.33
CA TRP A 312 5.20 -16.89 12.61
C TRP A 312 6.34 -17.91 12.50
N LEU A 313 6.53 -18.54 11.33
CA LEU A 313 7.56 -19.55 11.12
C LEU A 313 8.98 -19.02 11.38
N ASP A 314 9.22 -17.74 11.09
CA ASP A 314 10.55 -17.14 11.20
C ASP A 314 10.67 -16.16 12.40
N ALA A 315 9.61 -16.03 13.21
CA ALA A 315 9.60 -15.18 14.39
C ALA A 315 10.05 -15.94 15.66
N GLU A 316 11.05 -15.42 16.37
CA GLU A 316 11.50 -15.98 17.65
C GLU A 316 10.44 -15.85 18.77
N SER A 317 9.57 -14.84 18.68
CA SER A 317 8.53 -14.58 19.67
C SER A 317 7.38 -15.59 19.65
N PHE A 318 7.26 -16.42 18.60
CA PHE A 318 6.22 -17.45 18.52
C PHE A 318 6.68 -18.75 19.23
N PRO A 319 5.97 -19.21 20.28
CA PRO A 319 6.33 -20.42 21.01
C PRO A 319 6.30 -21.66 20.13
N ARG A 320 7.41 -22.40 20.10
CA ARG A 320 7.54 -23.64 19.33
C ARG A 320 7.03 -24.82 20.16
N ARG A 321 6.18 -25.65 19.55
CA ARG A 321 5.61 -26.87 20.14
C ARG A 321 4.81 -26.66 21.43
N ALA A 322 4.34 -25.44 21.68
CA ALA A 322 3.48 -25.13 22.83
C ALA A 322 2.00 -25.49 22.59
N LEU A 323 1.56 -25.53 21.33
CA LEU A 323 0.18 -25.79 20.96
C LEU A 323 -0.06 -27.30 20.77
N THR A 324 -1.27 -27.73 21.11
CA THR A 324 -1.80 -29.05 20.72
C THR A 324 -1.97 -29.11 19.20
N ARG A 325 -2.50 -28.04 18.58
CA ARG A 325 -2.73 -28.01 17.14
C ARG A 325 -2.83 -26.59 16.57
N ILE A 326 -2.41 -26.44 15.33
CA ILE A 326 -2.65 -25.23 14.54
C ILE A 326 -3.57 -25.57 13.36
N LEU A 327 -4.68 -24.86 13.26
CA LEU A 327 -5.67 -25.02 12.20
C LEU A 327 -5.41 -23.93 11.15
N VAL A 328 -5.04 -24.34 9.93
CA VAL A 328 -4.74 -23.42 8.83
C VAL A 328 -5.75 -23.61 7.72
N GLY A 329 -6.39 -22.52 7.31
CA GLY A 329 -7.44 -22.57 6.30
C GLY A 329 -7.65 -21.25 5.58
N GLY A 330 -8.72 -21.19 4.79
CA GLY A 330 -9.08 -20.00 4.00
C GLY A 330 -8.31 -19.89 2.67
N ALA A 331 -7.08 -20.35 2.60
CA ALA A 331 -6.34 -20.51 1.35
C ALA A 331 -5.51 -21.79 1.36
N ARG A 332 -5.08 -22.22 0.17
CA ARG A 332 -4.22 -23.38 0.02
C ARG A 332 -2.86 -23.10 0.66
N LEU A 333 -2.40 -24.03 1.50
CA LEU A 333 -1.06 -23.99 2.07
C LEU A 333 -0.10 -24.81 1.21
N ALA A 334 1.02 -24.21 0.78
CA ALA A 334 2.03 -24.90 0.01
C ALA A 334 2.60 -26.10 0.80
N PRO A 335 2.86 -27.26 0.18
CA PRO A 335 3.35 -28.45 0.88
C PRO A 335 4.64 -28.22 1.69
N SER A 336 5.55 -27.39 1.18
CA SER A 336 6.79 -27.01 1.87
C SER A 336 6.50 -26.28 3.19
N ILE A 337 5.59 -25.30 3.15
CA ILE A 337 5.17 -24.52 4.32
C ILE A 337 4.35 -25.37 5.28
N ALA A 338 3.42 -26.19 4.78
CA ALA A 338 2.63 -27.11 5.59
C ALA A 338 3.53 -28.04 6.43
N ARG A 339 4.60 -28.56 5.81
CA ARG A 339 5.58 -29.40 6.50
C ARG A 339 6.35 -28.63 7.57
N ARG A 340 6.79 -27.41 7.27
CA ARG A 340 7.46 -26.54 8.27
C ARG A 340 6.54 -26.22 9.43
N VAL A 341 5.30 -25.81 9.19
CA VAL A 341 4.30 -25.54 10.26
C VAL A 341 4.11 -26.79 11.14
N HIS A 342 3.88 -27.95 10.52
CA HIS A 342 3.68 -29.21 11.23
C HIS A 342 4.91 -29.64 12.06
N ARG A 343 6.13 -29.35 11.59
CA ARG A 343 7.39 -29.78 12.22
C ARG A 343 8.04 -28.77 13.17
N GLU A 344 7.82 -27.48 12.97
CA GLU A 344 8.51 -26.40 13.70
C GLU A 344 7.56 -25.73 14.70
N LEU A 345 6.30 -25.47 14.31
CA LEU A 345 5.34 -24.74 15.15
C LEU A 345 4.53 -25.68 16.02
N ALA A 346 3.66 -26.50 15.42
CA ALA A 346 2.71 -27.37 16.12
C ALA A 346 2.11 -28.37 15.12
N PRO A 347 1.51 -29.49 15.59
CA PRO A 347 0.73 -30.37 14.70
C PRO A 347 -0.27 -29.56 13.86
N LEU A 348 -0.10 -29.63 12.54
CA LEU A 348 -0.97 -28.95 11.57
C LEU A 348 -2.26 -29.74 11.33
N GLN A 349 -3.39 -29.04 11.24
CA GLN A 349 -4.61 -29.53 10.61
C GLN A 349 -5.05 -28.56 9.51
N GLN A 350 -5.16 -29.05 8.29
CA GLN A 350 -5.65 -28.24 7.16
C GLN A 350 -7.16 -28.14 7.26
N VAL A 351 -7.69 -26.95 6.96
CA VAL A 351 -9.12 -26.65 6.95
C VAL A 351 -9.49 -26.05 5.60
N TYR A 352 -10.21 -26.82 4.79
CA TYR A 352 -10.81 -26.31 3.56
C TYR A 352 -12.30 -26.14 3.77
N GLY A 353 -12.78 -24.91 3.73
CA GLY A 353 -14.19 -24.65 3.91
C GLY A 353 -14.65 -23.36 3.27
N MET A 354 -15.96 -23.26 3.13
CA MET A 354 -16.65 -22.13 2.52
C MET A 354 -17.85 -21.71 3.35
N ALA A 355 -18.22 -20.44 3.27
CA ALA A 355 -19.33 -19.92 4.06
C ALA A 355 -20.68 -20.54 3.66
N GLU A 356 -20.77 -21.04 2.42
CA GLU A 356 -21.96 -21.68 1.86
C GLU A 356 -22.23 -23.07 2.44
N GLY A 357 -21.24 -23.73 3.05
CA GLY A 357 -21.40 -25.10 3.50
C GLY A 357 -20.10 -25.82 3.73
N LEU A 358 -19.81 -26.79 2.85
CA LEU A 358 -18.76 -27.81 2.97
C LEU A 358 -17.53 -27.33 3.76
N VAL A 359 -17.17 -28.10 4.79
CA VAL A 359 -15.93 -27.96 5.53
C VAL A 359 -15.23 -29.32 5.58
N CYS A 360 -13.95 -29.32 5.24
CA CYS A 360 -13.07 -30.47 5.20
C CYS A 360 -11.91 -30.28 6.17
N TYR A 361 -11.53 -31.38 6.81
CA TYR A 361 -10.42 -31.43 7.76
C TYR A 361 -9.48 -32.57 7.42
N THR A 362 -8.18 -32.35 7.54
CA THR A 362 -7.25 -33.48 7.62
C THR A 362 -7.51 -34.23 8.93
N PRO A 363 -7.47 -35.57 8.93
CA PRO A 363 -7.65 -36.36 10.14
C PRO A 363 -6.64 -35.97 11.24
N LEU A 364 -7.03 -36.06 12.51
CA LEU A 364 -6.16 -35.66 13.64
C LEU A 364 -4.85 -36.46 13.69
N GLU A 365 -4.95 -37.76 13.47
CA GLU A 365 -3.84 -38.74 13.46
C GLU A 365 -3.41 -39.10 12.04
N ALA A 366 -3.60 -38.18 11.08
CA ALA A 366 -3.12 -38.39 9.72
C ALA A 366 -1.59 -38.40 9.67
N GLU A 367 -1.04 -39.28 8.84
CA GLU A 367 0.37 -39.23 8.47
C GLU A 367 0.73 -37.85 7.90
N GLU A 368 1.95 -37.38 8.20
CA GLU A 368 2.41 -36.05 7.78
C GLU A 368 2.19 -35.81 6.28
N GLU A 369 2.47 -36.81 5.45
CA GLU A 369 2.36 -36.67 4.00
C GLU A 369 0.91 -36.43 3.54
N LEU A 370 -0.09 -37.00 4.23
CA LEU A 370 -1.49 -36.72 3.95
C LEU A 370 -1.83 -35.27 4.32
N ILE A 371 -1.43 -34.83 5.52
CA ILE A 371 -1.64 -33.46 6.01
C ILE A 371 -1.00 -32.42 5.07
N VAL A 372 0.20 -32.74 4.57
CA VAL A 372 0.97 -31.84 3.71
C VAL A 372 0.41 -31.74 2.30
N ARG A 373 -0.18 -32.81 1.77
CA ARG A 373 -0.64 -32.87 0.36
C ARG A 373 -2.11 -32.58 0.15
N THR A 374 -2.95 -32.79 1.17
CA THR A 374 -4.41 -32.66 1.03
C THR A 374 -4.93 -31.53 1.90
N GLN A 375 -6.17 -31.15 1.63
CA GLN A 375 -6.96 -30.24 2.45
C GLN A 375 -8.05 -31.01 3.22
N GLY A 376 -7.83 -32.32 3.38
CA GLY A 376 -8.67 -33.20 4.15
C GLY A 376 -9.94 -33.63 3.45
N ARG A 377 -10.85 -34.19 4.24
CA ARG A 377 -12.11 -34.79 3.77
C ARG A 377 -13.31 -34.12 4.43
N PRO A 378 -14.50 -34.19 3.82
CA PRO A 378 -15.73 -33.62 4.37
C PRO A 378 -15.96 -34.06 5.82
N MET A 379 -16.34 -33.12 6.69
CA MET A 379 -16.53 -33.42 8.11
C MET A 379 -17.74 -34.31 8.37
N SER A 380 -18.75 -34.27 7.50
CA SER A 380 -19.99 -35.01 7.65
C SER A 380 -20.02 -36.22 6.71
N PRO A 381 -20.37 -37.42 7.19
CA PRO A 381 -20.59 -38.56 6.31
C PRO A 381 -21.80 -38.38 5.38
N ALA A 382 -22.69 -37.44 5.70
CA ALA A 382 -23.85 -37.09 4.88
C ALA A 382 -23.55 -36.03 3.79
N ASP A 383 -22.31 -35.54 3.71
CA ASP A 383 -21.90 -34.66 2.61
C ASP A 383 -21.82 -35.45 1.31
N ARG A 384 -22.64 -35.03 0.34
CA ARG A 384 -22.62 -35.54 -1.03
C ARG A 384 -21.66 -34.68 -1.82
N VAL A 385 -20.48 -35.24 -2.07
CA VAL A 385 -19.39 -34.59 -2.78
C VAL A 385 -19.14 -35.32 -4.08
N ARG A 386 -19.22 -34.60 -5.18
CA ARG A 386 -18.82 -35.09 -6.51
C ARG A 386 -17.82 -34.14 -7.15
N VAL A 387 -16.94 -34.73 -7.96
CA VAL A 387 -15.96 -34.00 -8.77
C VAL A 387 -16.31 -34.30 -10.21
N VAL A 388 -16.63 -33.27 -11.01
CA VAL A 388 -17.17 -33.46 -12.36
C VAL A 388 -16.32 -32.79 -13.42
N ASP A 389 -16.36 -33.32 -14.63
CA ASP A 389 -15.77 -32.70 -15.82
C ASP A 389 -16.65 -31.56 -16.38
N ALA A 390 -16.26 -31.04 -17.55
CA ALA A 390 -16.96 -29.95 -18.23
C ALA A 390 -18.36 -30.34 -18.73
N ASP A 391 -18.61 -31.63 -18.98
CA ASP A 391 -19.90 -32.16 -19.42
C ASP A 391 -20.80 -32.51 -18.22
N GLY A 392 -20.27 -32.39 -16.99
CA GLY A 392 -20.97 -32.67 -15.74
C GLY A 392 -20.94 -34.14 -15.33
N ALA A 393 -20.11 -34.98 -15.96
CA ALA A 393 -19.93 -36.37 -15.58
C ALA A 393 -18.90 -36.48 -14.43
N GLU A 394 -19.13 -37.40 -13.48
CA GLU A 394 -18.18 -37.62 -12.39
C GLU A 394 -16.87 -38.22 -12.89
N VAL A 395 -15.75 -37.65 -12.44
CA VAL A 395 -14.41 -38.11 -12.82
C VAL A 395 -13.86 -39.15 -11.83
N PRO A 396 -12.97 -40.06 -12.26
CA PRO A 396 -12.33 -41.01 -11.37
C PRO A 396 -11.46 -40.33 -10.28
N PRO A 397 -11.17 -41.03 -9.16
CA PRO A 397 -10.23 -40.53 -8.16
C PRO A 397 -8.87 -40.13 -8.76
N GLY A 398 -8.33 -39.02 -8.29
CA GLY A 398 -7.08 -38.42 -8.79
C GLY A 398 -7.24 -37.51 -10.01
N THR A 399 -8.37 -37.57 -10.72
CA THR A 399 -8.64 -36.69 -11.87
C THR A 399 -9.16 -35.32 -11.40
N PRO A 400 -8.60 -34.19 -11.91
CA PRO A 400 -9.13 -32.87 -11.61
C PRO A 400 -10.54 -32.64 -12.20
N GLY A 401 -11.42 -32.00 -11.43
CA GLY A 401 -12.73 -31.56 -11.91
C GLY A 401 -13.39 -30.51 -11.00
N GLU A 402 -14.51 -29.95 -11.42
CA GLU A 402 -15.31 -29.01 -10.63
C GLU A 402 -15.91 -29.71 -9.40
N LEU A 403 -15.69 -29.13 -8.23
CA LEU A 403 -16.28 -29.61 -6.98
C LEU A 403 -17.73 -29.13 -6.85
N GLN A 404 -18.65 -30.09 -6.72
CA GLN A 404 -20.06 -29.85 -6.47
C GLN A 404 -20.50 -30.55 -5.18
N VAL A 405 -21.24 -29.84 -4.32
CA VAL A 405 -21.46 -30.25 -2.93
C VAL A 405 -22.91 -30.05 -2.51
N ALA A 406 -23.45 -31.01 -1.76
CA ALA A 406 -24.73 -30.86 -1.08
C ALA A 406 -24.66 -31.58 0.27
N GLY A 407 -25.32 -31.07 1.30
CA GLY A 407 -25.21 -31.66 2.62
C GLY A 407 -26.11 -31.00 3.65
N PRO A 408 -26.08 -31.47 4.90
CA PRO A 408 -26.94 -30.99 5.97
C PRO A 408 -26.62 -29.56 6.44
N TYR A 409 -25.50 -28.98 6.03
CA TYR A 409 -25.10 -27.61 6.38
C TYR A 409 -24.68 -26.76 5.17
N THR A 410 -24.90 -27.29 3.95
CA THR A 410 -24.72 -26.54 2.70
C THR A 410 -26.03 -25.86 2.33
N ILE A 411 -25.98 -24.55 2.11
CA ILE A 411 -27.18 -23.77 1.78
C ILE A 411 -27.84 -24.29 0.49
N PRO A 412 -29.17 -24.26 0.39
CA PRO A 412 -29.87 -24.62 -0.84
C PRO A 412 -29.94 -23.45 -1.85
N ALA A 413 -29.81 -22.21 -1.37
CA ALA A 413 -29.84 -21.00 -2.19
C ALA A 413 -29.16 -19.81 -1.49
N TYR A 414 -28.70 -18.83 -2.29
CA TYR A 414 -28.35 -17.50 -1.78
C TYR A 414 -29.61 -16.65 -1.54
N TYR A 415 -29.57 -15.77 -0.56
CA TYR A 415 -30.69 -14.88 -0.26
C TYR A 415 -30.80 -13.76 -1.32
N ARG A 416 -31.94 -13.71 -2.02
CA ARG A 416 -32.31 -12.65 -2.98
C ARG A 416 -31.23 -12.28 -4.01
N ALA A 417 -30.47 -13.27 -4.49
CA ALA A 417 -29.34 -13.05 -5.41
C ALA A 417 -29.71 -13.12 -6.91
N GLY A 418 -30.99 -13.24 -7.24
CA GLY A 418 -31.50 -13.33 -8.62
C GLY A 418 -30.91 -14.49 -9.43
N ALA A 419 -30.95 -14.39 -10.76
CA ALA A 419 -30.49 -15.43 -11.68
C ALA A 419 -29.01 -15.81 -11.48
N ALA A 420 -28.15 -14.86 -11.10
CA ALA A 420 -26.73 -15.12 -10.83
C ALA A 420 -26.52 -15.91 -9.52
N GLY A 421 -27.45 -15.84 -8.57
CA GLY A 421 -27.50 -16.69 -7.40
C GLY A 421 -27.91 -18.11 -7.76
N GLU A 422 -29.01 -18.24 -8.51
CA GLU A 422 -29.59 -19.52 -8.94
C GLU A 422 -28.61 -20.34 -9.79
N ALA A 423 -27.85 -19.70 -10.69
CA ALA A 423 -26.82 -20.37 -11.50
C ALA A 423 -25.67 -20.99 -10.68
N SER A 424 -25.56 -20.68 -9.39
CA SER A 424 -24.57 -21.29 -8.48
C SER A 424 -25.01 -22.67 -7.99
N PHE A 425 -26.22 -23.13 -8.33
CA PHE A 425 -26.78 -24.41 -7.91
C PHE A 425 -27.19 -25.25 -9.13
N CYS A 426 -26.90 -26.53 -9.06
CA CYS A 426 -27.36 -27.53 -10.02
C CYS A 426 -28.86 -27.81 -9.82
N ALA A 427 -29.52 -28.32 -10.87
CA ALA A 427 -30.94 -28.67 -10.80
C ALA A 427 -31.27 -29.73 -9.73
N ASP A 428 -30.29 -30.55 -9.35
CA ASP A 428 -30.39 -31.57 -8.29
C ASP A 428 -30.01 -31.06 -6.89
N GLY A 429 -29.77 -29.75 -6.75
CA GLY A 429 -29.50 -29.07 -5.49
C GLY A 429 -28.03 -29.09 -5.03
N HIS A 430 -27.10 -29.55 -5.86
CA HIS A 430 -25.66 -29.38 -5.54
C HIS A 430 -25.22 -27.93 -5.77
N TYR A 431 -24.54 -27.37 -4.78
CA TYR A 431 -23.85 -26.10 -4.90
C TYR A 431 -22.57 -26.27 -5.73
N ARG A 432 -22.38 -25.41 -6.73
CA ARG A 432 -21.17 -25.30 -7.53
C ARG A 432 -20.18 -24.40 -6.81
N THR A 433 -19.16 -25.01 -6.23
CA THR A 433 -18.15 -24.30 -5.43
C THR A 433 -17.31 -23.34 -6.28
N GLY A 434 -17.17 -23.63 -7.58
CA GLY A 434 -16.24 -22.97 -8.47
C GLY A 434 -14.78 -23.37 -8.23
N ASP A 435 -14.48 -24.26 -7.29
CA ASP A 435 -13.14 -24.81 -7.07
C ASP A 435 -12.93 -26.06 -7.97
N ILE A 436 -11.73 -26.20 -8.52
CA ILE A 436 -11.27 -27.42 -9.18
C ILE A 436 -10.46 -28.21 -8.15
N VAL A 437 -10.83 -29.46 -7.95
CA VAL A 437 -10.17 -30.34 -6.97
C VAL A 437 -9.81 -31.67 -7.59
N THR A 438 -8.82 -32.34 -7.02
CA THR A 438 -8.67 -33.79 -7.14
C THR A 438 -9.18 -34.44 -5.85
N ARG A 439 -9.67 -35.68 -5.96
CA ARG A 439 -10.16 -36.47 -4.82
C ARG A 439 -9.43 -37.81 -4.75
N THR A 440 -8.92 -38.19 -3.59
CA THR A 440 -8.33 -39.52 -3.37
C THR A 440 -9.40 -40.60 -3.29
N ALA A 441 -9.02 -41.88 -3.33
CA ALA A 441 -9.98 -42.98 -3.15
C ALA A 441 -10.63 -42.93 -1.75
N GLU A 442 -9.90 -42.45 -0.76
CA GLU A 442 -10.31 -42.27 0.64
C GLU A 442 -11.18 -41.01 0.84
N GLY A 443 -11.26 -40.16 -0.19
CA GLY A 443 -12.12 -38.98 -0.22
C GLY A 443 -11.47 -37.67 0.23
N ASP A 444 -10.16 -37.66 0.43
CA ASP A 444 -9.42 -36.42 0.69
C ASP A 444 -9.36 -35.56 -0.57
N LEU A 445 -9.56 -34.26 -0.38
CA LEU A 445 -9.58 -33.27 -1.45
C LEU A 445 -8.25 -32.53 -1.51
N THR A 446 -7.78 -32.26 -2.73
CA THR A 446 -6.72 -31.30 -2.98
C THR A 446 -7.23 -30.24 -3.94
N VAL A 447 -7.19 -28.98 -3.53
CA VAL A 447 -7.56 -27.85 -4.39
C VAL A 447 -6.44 -27.62 -5.41
N VAL A 448 -6.78 -27.74 -6.69
CA VAL A 448 -5.85 -27.61 -7.83
C VAL A 448 -6.22 -26.46 -8.78
N GLY A 449 -7.27 -25.70 -8.49
CA GLY A 449 -7.63 -24.50 -9.23
C GLY A 449 -9.02 -23.98 -8.92
N ARG A 450 -9.51 -23.06 -9.76
CA ARG A 450 -10.90 -22.63 -9.81
C ARG A 450 -11.40 -22.60 -11.25
N VAL A 451 -12.68 -22.89 -11.45
CA VAL A 451 -13.36 -22.89 -12.76
C VAL A 451 -13.18 -21.54 -13.46
N LYS A 452 -13.40 -20.44 -12.73
CA LYS A 452 -13.26 -19.07 -13.26
C LYS A 452 -11.80 -18.63 -13.49
N GLU A 453 -10.85 -19.43 -13.03
CA GLU A 453 -9.41 -19.17 -13.14
C GLU A 453 -8.73 -20.16 -14.09
N GLN A 454 -9.48 -21.11 -14.68
CA GLN A 454 -8.96 -22.08 -15.63
C GLN A 454 -8.53 -21.37 -16.91
N ILE A 455 -7.27 -21.55 -17.28
CA ILE A 455 -6.67 -20.94 -18.46
C ILE A 455 -7.05 -21.78 -19.67
N ASN A 456 -7.62 -21.14 -20.68
CA ASN A 456 -7.99 -21.74 -21.94
C ASN A 456 -6.94 -21.41 -23.02
N ARG A 457 -5.92 -22.27 -23.13
CA ARG A 457 -4.81 -22.10 -24.07
C ARG A 457 -5.03 -22.91 -25.34
N GLY A 458 -5.56 -22.30 -26.38
CA GLY A 458 -5.75 -22.91 -27.70
C GLY A 458 -6.76 -24.05 -27.70
N GLY A 459 -7.75 -24.02 -26.78
CA GLY A 459 -8.72 -25.10 -26.56
C GLY A 459 -8.33 -26.05 -25.42
N GLU A 460 -7.06 -26.06 -25.00
CA GLU A 460 -6.57 -26.87 -23.89
C GLU A 460 -6.82 -26.18 -22.54
N LYS A 461 -7.31 -26.95 -21.56
CA LYS A 461 -7.65 -26.44 -20.23
C LYS A 461 -6.49 -26.64 -19.26
N VAL A 462 -5.91 -25.53 -18.80
CA VAL A 462 -4.82 -25.53 -17.82
C VAL A 462 -5.33 -24.98 -16.49
N ALA A 463 -5.23 -25.79 -15.44
CA ALA A 463 -5.56 -25.35 -14.09
C ALA A 463 -4.32 -24.64 -13.50
N PRO A 464 -4.40 -23.33 -13.16
CA PRO A 464 -3.27 -22.61 -12.59
C PRO A 464 -2.65 -23.30 -11.39
N ALA A 465 -3.47 -23.78 -10.45
CA ALA A 465 -2.96 -24.37 -9.23
C ALA A 465 -2.28 -25.72 -9.43
N GLU A 466 -2.52 -26.45 -10.53
CA GLU A 466 -1.73 -27.62 -10.91
C GLU A 466 -0.27 -27.22 -11.22
N VAL A 467 -0.11 -26.14 -11.98
CA VAL A 467 1.21 -25.60 -12.36
C VAL A 467 1.89 -24.94 -11.15
N GLU A 468 1.15 -24.16 -10.36
CA GLU A 468 1.64 -23.58 -9.09
C GLU A 468 2.13 -24.68 -8.14
N SER A 469 1.37 -25.77 -8.01
CA SER A 469 1.77 -26.93 -7.19
C SER A 469 3.10 -27.52 -7.59
N ALA A 470 3.31 -27.65 -8.90
CA ALA A 470 4.53 -28.23 -9.44
C ALA A 470 5.70 -27.28 -9.24
N LEU A 471 5.52 -25.97 -9.43
CA LEU A 471 6.55 -24.96 -9.18
C LEU A 471 6.91 -24.84 -7.69
N LEU A 472 5.94 -24.93 -6.77
CA LEU A 472 6.19 -24.89 -5.32
C LEU A 472 7.01 -26.08 -4.80
N ARG A 473 7.14 -27.16 -5.57
CA ARG A 473 8.03 -28.29 -5.23
C ARG A 473 9.48 -28.03 -5.59
N HIS A 474 9.75 -27.01 -6.42
CA HIS A 474 11.11 -26.61 -6.73
C HIS A 474 11.77 -26.08 -5.44
N PRO A 475 12.97 -26.57 -5.07
CA PRO A 475 13.58 -26.24 -3.78
C PRO A 475 13.82 -24.73 -3.59
N GLY A 476 14.01 -23.99 -4.68
CA GLY A 476 14.20 -22.54 -4.65
C GLY A 476 12.95 -21.67 -4.75
N VAL A 477 11.75 -22.24 -4.91
CA VAL A 477 10.50 -21.45 -5.02
C VAL A 477 9.86 -21.30 -3.63
N ALA A 478 9.59 -20.05 -3.24
CA ALA A 478 8.93 -19.69 -1.99
C ALA A 478 7.41 -19.62 -2.16
N ASP A 479 6.94 -18.93 -3.20
CA ASP A 479 5.52 -18.80 -3.53
C ASP A 479 5.33 -18.65 -5.04
N VAL A 480 4.12 -18.86 -5.56
CA VAL A 480 3.84 -18.74 -7.00
C VAL A 480 2.37 -18.49 -7.30
N CYS A 481 2.12 -17.69 -8.33
CA CYS A 481 0.80 -17.46 -8.90
C CYS A 481 0.85 -17.67 -10.41
N VAL A 482 -0.05 -18.51 -10.93
CA VAL A 482 -0.17 -18.79 -12.37
C VAL A 482 -1.42 -18.11 -12.89
N ARG A 483 -1.30 -17.52 -14.09
CA ARG A 483 -2.37 -16.77 -14.76
C ARG A 483 -2.47 -17.09 -16.23
N GLY A 484 -3.70 -17.00 -16.74
CA GLY A 484 -3.99 -16.88 -18.16
C GLY A 484 -3.87 -15.42 -18.55
N ILE A 485 -3.03 -15.14 -19.55
CA ILE A 485 -2.87 -13.82 -20.14
C ILE A 485 -3.43 -13.89 -21.55
N GLU A 486 -4.26 -12.91 -21.94
CA GLU A 486 -4.82 -12.84 -23.29
C GLU A 486 -3.70 -12.93 -24.34
N ASP A 487 -3.94 -13.76 -25.35
CA ASP A 487 -3.00 -14.05 -26.43
C ASP A 487 -3.76 -14.15 -27.75
N GLU A 488 -3.36 -13.35 -28.75
CA GLU A 488 -4.09 -13.23 -30.02
C GLU A 488 -4.20 -14.57 -30.79
N VAL A 489 -3.29 -15.51 -30.56
CA VAL A 489 -3.24 -16.79 -31.28
C VAL A 489 -3.82 -17.92 -30.45
N LEU A 490 -3.53 -17.95 -29.14
CA LEU A 490 -3.92 -19.03 -28.25
C LEU A 490 -5.22 -18.73 -27.47
N GLY A 491 -5.81 -17.55 -27.60
CA GLY A 491 -6.86 -17.06 -26.72
C GLY A 491 -6.28 -16.62 -25.38
N GLU A 492 -5.70 -17.56 -24.64
CA GLU A 492 -4.91 -17.29 -23.43
C GLU A 492 -3.59 -18.05 -23.46
N ARG A 493 -2.50 -17.45 -23.00
CA ARG A 493 -1.24 -18.15 -22.70
C ARG A 493 -1.03 -18.26 -21.19
N VAL A 494 -0.38 -19.33 -20.77
CA VAL A 494 -0.06 -19.59 -19.36
C VAL A 494 1.20 -18.83 -18.99
N GLU A 495 1.15 -17.99 -17.96
CA GLU A 495 2.31 -17.32 -17.36
C GLU A 495 2.38 -17.60 -15.85
N ALA A 496 3.60 -17.65 -15.28
CA ALA A 496 3.83 -17.91 -13.87
C ALA A 496 4.63 -16.76 -13.22
N TYR A 497 4.18 -16.28 -12.07
CA TYR A 497 4.82 -15.26 -11.25
C TYR A 497 5.35 -15.94 -9.99
N VAL A 498 6.66 -15.99 -9.81
CA VAL A 498 7.38 -16.88 -8.90
C VAL A 498 8.16 -16.05 -7.89
N VAL A 499 7.93 -16.25 -6.61
CA VAL A 499 8.75 -15.70 -5.53
C VAL A 499 9.85 -16.71 -5.22
N ALA A 500 11.11 -16.30 -5.32
CA ALA A 500 12.25 -17.15 -4.93
C ALA A 500 12.45 -17.14 -3.41
N LYS A 501 13.03 -18.21 -2.86
CA LYS A 501 13.47 -18.20 -1.45
C LYS A 501 14.70 -17.31 -1.30
N PRO A 502 14.88 -16.62 -0.14
CA PRO A 502 16.00 -15.69 0.10
C PRO A 502 17.40 -16.30 -0.14
N ASP A 503 17.57 -17.60 0.11
CA ASP A 503 18.86 -18.30 0.01
C ASP A 503 18.96 -19.22 -1.24
N ALA A 504 18.05 -19.10 -2.20
CA ALA A 504 18.00 -19.97 -3.36
C ALA A 504 18.80 -19.42 -4.54
N ASP A 505 20.02 -19.91 -4.72
CA ASP A 505 20.82 -19.65 -5.93
C ASP A 505 20.25 -20.41 -7.15
N GLY A 506 20.24 -19.76 -8.32
CA GLY A 506 19.97 -20.41 -9.60
C GLY A 506 18.50 -20.72 -9.92
N VAL A 507 17.54 -20.03 -9.30
CA VAL A 507 16.13 -20.07 -9.73
C VAL A 507 15.95 -19.16 -10.95
N ASP A 508 15.89 -19.76 -12.12
CA ASP A 508 15.72 -19.05 -13.40
C ASP A 508 14.67 -19.73 -14.28
N THR A 509 14.29 -19.08 -15.39
CA THR A 509 13.31 -19.63 -16.34
C THR A 509 13.68 -21.03 -16.86
N ARG A 510 14.98 -21.31 -17.04
CA ARG A 510 15.45 -22.60 -17.60
C ARG A 510 15.30 -23.74 -16.60
N THR A 511 15.67 -23.50 -15.34
CA THR A 511 15.61 -24.44 -14.23
C THR A 511 14.16 -24.76 -13.86
N LEU A 512 13.29 -23.75 -13.78
CA LEU A 512 11.86 -23.92 -13.51
C LEU A 512 11.15 -24.70 -14.63
N ARG A 513 11.45 -24.40 -15.89
CA ARG A 513 10.88 -25.12 -17.03
C ARG A 513 11.32 -26.58 -17.08
N ARG A 514 12.60 -26.85 -16.80
CA ARG A 514 13.12 -28.22 -16.69
C ARG A 514 12.45 -28.97 -15.54
N HIS A 515 12.30 -28.34 -14.38
CA HIS A 515 11.62 -28.93 -13.22
C HIS A 515 10.18 -29.36 -13.55
N LEU A 516 9.42 -28.53 -14.27
CA LEU A 516 8.06 -28.88 -14.68
C LEU A 516 8.01 -30.06 -15.66
N ARG A 517 8.99 -30.17 -16.57
CA ARG A 517 9.12 -31.34 -17.47
C ARG A 517 9.47 -32.61 -16.72
N ASP A 518 10.42 -32.52 -15.79
CA ASP A 518 10.82 -33.65 -14.94
C ASP A 518 9.66 -34.10 -14.04
N ALA A 519 8.78 -33.17 -13.64
CA ALA A 519 7.53 -33.45 -12.95
C ALA A 519 6.42 -34.05 -13.86
N SER A 520 6.74 -34.37 -15.13
CA SER A 520 5.83 -34.96 -16.11
C SER A 520 4.57 -34.14 -16.40
N LEU A 521 4.63 -32.81 -16.27
CA LEU A 521 3.56 -31.93 -16.77
C LEU A 521 3.54 -31.97 -18.30
N ALA A 522 2.33 -32.04 -18.88
CA ALA A 522 2.18 -31.94 -20.33
C ALA A 522 2.70 -30.58 -20.85
N ASP A 523 3.33 -30.58 -22.03
CA ASP A 523 4.04 -29.40 -22.56
C ASP A 523 3.15 -28.15 -22.68
N PHE A 524 1.85 -28.32 -22.97
CA PHE A 524 0.89 -27.21 -23.07
C PHE A 524 0.55 -26.55 -21.72
N LYS A 525 0.80 -27.24 -20.59
CA LYS A 525 0.59 -26.72 -19.22
C LYS A 525 1.80 -25.94 -18.71
N ILE A 526 2.96 -26.09 -19.34
CA ILE A 526 4.19 -25.42 -18.93
C ILE A 526 4.06 -23.93 -19.28
N PRO A 527 4.26 -23.00 -18.32
CA PRO A 527 4.20 -21.57 -18.57
C PRO A 527 5.08 -21.15 -19.75
N ALA A 528 4.52 -20.31 -20.60
CA ALA A 528 5.23 -19.68 -21.71
C ALA A 528 6.26 -18.67 -21.18
N ARG A 529 5.96 -18.04 -20.03
CA ARG A 529 6.84 -17.09 -19.32
C ARG A 529 6.83 -17.36 -17.83
N PHE A 530 7.98 -17.11 -17.20
CA PHE A 530 8.18 -17.09 -15.77
C PHE A 530 8.68 -15.71 -15.39
N HIS A 531 8.02 -15.07 -14.44
CA HIS A 531 8.37 -13.76 -13.89
C HIS A 531 8.82 -13.98 -12.46
N LEU A 532 10.05 -13.60 -12.12
CA LEU A 532 10.48 -13.59 -10.73
C LEU A 532 9.98 -12.30 -10.08
N VAL A 533 9.27 -12.43 -8.96
CA VAL A 533 8.63 -11.31 -8.25
C VAL A 533 8.99 -11.36 -6.78
N ASP A 534 9.13 -10.20 -6.13
CA ASP A 534 9.52 -10.15 -4.71
C ASP A 534 8.40 -10.66 -3.80
N ARG A 535 7.13 -10.44 -4.18
CA ARG A 535 5.95 -10.88 -3.44
C ARG A 535 4.72 -10.96 -4.33
N LEU A 536 3.75 -11.77 -3.92
CA LEU A 536 2.43 -11.84 -4.56
C LEU A 536 1.44 -10.93 -3.82
N PRO A 537 0.61 -10.15 -4.53
CA PRO A 537 -0.42 -9.31 -3.90
C PRO A 537 -1.46 -10.17 -3.18
N GLN A 538 -2.06 -9.65 -2.10
CA GLN A 538 -3.03 -10.37 -1.26
C GLN A 538 -4.32 -9.55 -1.05
N THR A 539 -5.44 -10.25 -0.89
CA THR A 539 -6.77 -9.70 -0.54
C THR A 539 -6.87 -9.30 0.93
N ALA A 540 -7.91 -8.56 1.32
CA ALA A 540 -8.17 -8.13 2.70
C ALA A 540 -8.31 -9.30 3.72
N VAL A 541 -8.47 -10.53 3.24
CA VAL A 541 -8.54 -11.76 4.05
C VAL A 541 -7.27 -12.63 3.94
N GLY A 542 -6.18 -12.09 3.37
CA GLY A 542 -4.86 -12.73 3.30
C GLY A 542 -4.69 -13.79 2.21
N LYS A 543 -5.57 -13.86 1.20
CA LYS A 543 -5.38 -14.78 0.05
C LYS A 543 -4.67 -14.07 -1.10
N ILE A 544 -3.85 -14.76 -1.91
CA ILE A 544 -3.26 -14.17 -3.13
C ILE A 544 -4.36 -13.54 -4.01
N ASP A 545 -4.20 -12.27 -4.33
CA ASP A 545 -5.04 -11.55 -5.27
C ASP A 545 -4.50 -11.77 -6.70
N ARG A 546 -4.98 -12.83 -7.33
CA ARG A 546 -4.57 -13.22 -8.68
C ARG A 546 -4.90 -12.15 -9.73
N ARG A 547 -5.88 -11.27 -9.51
CA ARG A 547 -6.17 -10.17 -10.45
C ARG A 547 -5.12 -9.07 -10.38
N ALA A 548 -4.67 -8.76 -9.18
CA ALA A 548 -3.59 -7.79 -8.96
C ALA A 548 -2.20 -8.34 -9.35
N THR A 549 -2.03 -9.66 -9.47
CA THR A 549 -0.74 -10.29 -9.79
C THR A 549 -0.38 -10.14 -11.27
N GLY A 550 0.68 -9.41 -11.63
CA GLY A 550 1.04 -9.22 -13.04
C GLY A 550 0.41 -8.00 -13.72
N GLY A 551 -0.12 -7.06 -12.92
CA GLY A 551 -0.36 -5.70 -13.39
C GLY A 551 0.97 -4.95 -13.44
N ASP A 552 1.58 -4.90 -14.63
CA ASP A 552 2.54 -3.89 -15.10
C ASP A 552 3.71 -3.43 -14.19
N GLY A 553 4.07 -4.22 -13.17
CA GLY A 553 5.02 -3.83 -12.13
C GLY A 553 6.31 -4.66 -12.02
N ASP A 554 6.43 -5.84 -12.62
CA ASP A 554 7.54 -6.75 -12.32
C ASP A 554 8.38 -7.10 -13.56
N ALA A 555 9.61 -6.58 -13.61
CA ALA A 555 10.62 -6.99 -14.60
C ALA A 555 11.86 -7.54 -13.87
N ALA A 556 12.04 -8.85 -13.94
CA ALA A 556 13.21 -9.59 -13.46
C ALA A 556 14.37 -9.53 -14.49
N SER A 557 15.60 -9.33 -14.01
CA SER A 557 16.84 -9.40 -14.79
C SER A 557 17.64 -10.68 -14.51
N THR A 558 18.34 -11.15 -15.54
CA THR A 558 19.26 -12.31 -15.56
C THR A 558 20.71 -11.87 -15.37
N VAL A 559 21.50 -12.70 -14.68
CA VAL A 559 22.92 -12.49 -14.30
C VAL A 559 23.83 -13.35 -15.19
N ASP A 560 25.00 -12.83 -15.57
CA ASP A 560 26.22 -13.66 -15.69
C ASP A 560 27.45 -12.90 -15.19
N ALA A 561 28.54 -13.63 -14.88
CA ALA A 561 29.71 -13.23 -14.08
C ALA A 561 30.96 -12.92 -14.95
N THR A 562 31.95 -12.09 -14.61
CA THR A 562 33.14 -12.43 -13.77
C THR A 562 34.28 -11.37 -13.85
N ALA A 563 34.85 -11.05 -12.67
CA ALA A 563 36.26 -10.88 -12.23
C ALA A 563 37.41 -10.29 -13.11
N GLY A 564 38.23 -9.40 -12.48
CA GLY A 564 39.72 -9.54 -12.52
C GLY A 564 40.63 -8.28 -12.46
N SER A 565 41.17 -7.95 -11.26
CA SER A 565 42.59 -7.61 -10.93
C SER A 565 43.40 -6.44 -11.58
N THR A 566 43.72 -5.41 -10.75
CA THR A 566 45.06 -4.88 -10.30
C THR A 566 46.14 -4.47 -11.35
N THR A 567 46.98 -3.40 -11.28
CA THR A 567 47.84 -2.72 -10.27
C THR A 567 48.48 -1.51 -11.01
N ALA A 568 48.51 -0.26 -10.51
CA ALA A 568 49.47 0.41 -9.62
C ALA A 568 50.77 1.01 -10.26
N ALA A 569 51.16 2.19 -9.71
CA ALA A 569 52.44 2.94 -9.78
C ALA A 569 52.65 3.93 -10.94
N SER A 570 53.36 5.07 -10.83
CA SER A 570 53.72 6.06 -9.79
C SER A 570 54.72 7.03 -10.47
N GLY A 571 54.77 8.34 -10.12
CA GLY A 571 55.95 9.15 -10.46
C GLY A 571 55.78 10.67 -10.38
N ARG A 572 56.50 11.32 -9.44
CA ARG A 572 56.64 12.78 -9.19
C ARG A 572 57.61 13.42 -10.22
N SER A 573 57.77 14.74 -10.41
CA SER A 573 58.05 15.83 -9.45
C SER A 573 58.26 17.22 -10.12
N ALA A 574 58.02 18.31 -9.35
CA ALA A 574 58.77 19.61 -9.19
C ALA A 574 58.93 20.56 -10.42
N ASP A 575 58.95 21.91 -10.36
CA ASP A 575 59.02 22.97 -9.32
C ASP A 575 58.75 24.36 -9.98
N GLY A 576 58.37 25.40 -9.21
CA GLY A 576 58.68 26.82 -9.53
C GLY A 576 57.58 27.88 -9.27
N ALA A 577 57.74 28.70 -8.22
CA ALA A 577 56.80 29.72 -7.72
C ALA A 577 56.99 31.14 -8.32
N ASP A 578 55.88 31.87 -8.49
CA ASP A 578 55.83 33.33 -8.72
C ASP A 578 54.62 33.90 -7.96
N THR A 579 54.83 34.96 -7.16
CA THR A 579 53.87 35.66 -6.28
C THR A 579 52.54 34.93 -6.04
N GLU A 580 52.59 33.85 -5.27
CA GLU A 580 51.48 32.91 -5.10
C GLU A 580 50.27 33.61 -4.47
N VAL A 581 49.33 34.09 -5.29
CA VAL A 581 47.93 33.88 -4.91
C VAL A 581 47.86 32.38 -4.74
N ASP A 582 47.76 31.90 -3.50
CA ASP A 582 47.73 30.48 -3.18
C ASP A 582 46.62 29.82 -4.01
N VAL A 583 47.02 29.26 -5.16
CA VAL A 583 46.12 28.63 -6.11
C VAL A 583 46.04 27.20 -5.65
N GLU A 584 44.95 26.89 -4.97
CA GLU A 584 44.74 25.54 -4.52
C GLU A 584 44.43 24.66 -5.73
N GLU A 585 45.32 23.71 -5.99
CA GLU A 585 45.09 22.70 -7.03
C GLU A 585 44.18 21.60 -6.49
N VAL A 586 43.23 21.17 -7.31
CA VAL A 586 42.38 19.99 -7.09
C VAL A 586 42.18 19.28 -8.43
N ASP A 587 41.86 17.99 -8.43
CA ASP A 587 41.58 17.29 -9.68
C ASP A 587 40.17 17.65 -10.17
N VAL A 588 39.21 17.71 -9.24
CA VAL A 588 37.79 17.97 -9.51
C VAL A 588 37.29 19.07 -8.59
N LEU A 589 36.70 20.13 -9.15
CA LEU A 589 36.05 21.18 -8.38
C LEU A 589 34.53 21.20 -8.62
N GLY A 590 33.75 20.97 -7.58
CA GLY A 590 32.28 21.09 -7.64
C GLY A 590 31.80 22.49 -7.27
N ILE A 591 30.84 23.03 -8.03
CA ILE A 591 30.19 24.32 -7.77
C ILE A 591 28.77 24.07 -7.26
N GLY A 592 28.50 24.47 -6.02
CA GLY A 592 27.32 24.10 -5.25
C GLY A 592 27.48 22.76 -4.53
N PHE A 593 26.72 22.55 -3.47
CA PHE A 593 26.71 21.32 -2.67
C PHE A 593 25.30 20.92 -2.25
N GLY A 594 24.37 21.01 -3.21
CA GLY A 594 23.05 20.37 -3.12
C GLY A 594 23.08 18.90 -3.52
N PRO A 595 21.90 18.23 -3.63
CA PRO A 595 21.81 16.78 -3.84
C PRO A 595 22.63 16.23 -5.02
N ALA A 596 22.73 16.96 -6.14
CA ALA A 596 23.49 16.51 -7.30
C ALA A 596 25.00 16.38 -7.00
N ASN A 597 25.62 17.42 -6.42
CA ASN A 597 27.05 17.38 -6.09
C ASN A 597 27.35 16.54 -4.84
N MET A 598 26.40 16.42 -3.90
CA MET A 598 26.51 15.44 -2.81
C MET A 598 26.54 14.01 -3.33
N ALA A 599 25.72 13.68 -4.34
CA ALA A 599 25.74 12.37 -4.98
C ALA A 599 27.08 12.12 -5.72
N VAL A 600 27.65 13.13 -6.37
CA VAL A 600 29.00 13.06 -6.98
C VAL A 600 30.07 12.84 -5.91
N ALA A 601 30.05 13.59 -4.82
CA ALA A 601 30.98 13.41 -3.70
C ALA A 601 30.88 12.01 -3.09
N ALA A 602 29.65 11.50 -2.91
CA ALA A 602 29.43 10.13 -2.43
C ALA A 602 29.92 9.07 -3.44
N ALA A 603 29.73 9.30 -4.74
CA ALA A 603 30.24 8.41 -5.78
C ALA A 603 31.77 8.39 -5.84
N LEU A 604 32.43 9.54 -5.70
CA LEU A 604 33.89 9.65 -5.60
C LEU A 604 34.44 8.96 -4.34
N ARG A 605 33.72 9.03 -3.21
CA ARG A 605 34.11 8.35 -1.97
C ARG A 605 34.08 6.82 -2.09
N ASP A 606 33.23 6.28 -2.96
CA ASP A 606 33.16 4.84 -3.23
C ASP A 606 34.27 4.34 -4.16
N VAL A 607 35.03 5.26 -4.79
CA VAL A 607 36.20 4.90 -5.59
C VAL A 607 37.35 4.51 -4.65
N PRO A 608 38.08 3.41 -4.93
CA PRO A 608 39.28 3.05 -4.16
C PRO A 608 40.26 4.22 -4.02
N ARG A 609 40.80 4.44 -2.81
CA ARG A 609 41.61 5.62 -2.47
C ARG A 609 42.84 5.84 -3.36
N ASP A 610 43.37 4.78 -3.97
CA ASP A 610 44.50 4.82 -4.90
C ASP A 610 44.13 5.34 -6.31
N ARG A 611 42.83 5.39 -6.61
CA ARG A 611 42.27 5.83 -7.90
C ARG A 611 41.35 7.05 -7.78
N ALA A 612 40.95 7.42 -6.57
CA ALA A 612 40.03 8.53 -6.33
C ALA A 612 40.72 9.88 -6.64
N PRO A 613 40.17 10.73 -7.52
CA PRO A 613 40.70 12.07 -7.74
C PRO A 613 40.46 12.93 -6.49
N ARG A 614 41.38 13.86 -6.21
CA ARG A 614 41.21 14.85 -5.16
C ARG A 614 40.12 15.83 -5.56
N ALA A 615 38.97 15.72 -4.91
CA ALA A 615 37.81 16.56 -5.19
C ALA A 615 37.53 17.54 -4.06
N LEU A 616 37.09 18.73 -4.42
CA LEU A 616 36.64 19.78 -3.49
C LEU A 616 35.36 20.42 -4.03
N PHE A 617 34.39 20.67 -3.16
CA PHE A 617 33.13 21.30 -3.50
C PHE A 617 33.01 22.66 -2.80
N LEU A 618 32.52 23.67 -3.52
CA LEU A 618 32.34 25.03 -2.99
C LEU A 618 30.86 25.39 -3.00
N ASP A 619 30.32 25.80 -1.86
CA ASP A 619 28.93 26.27 -1.76
C ASP A 619 28.89 27.69 -1.20
N ALA A 620 28.00 28.52 -1.78
CA ALA A 620 27.79 29.89 -1.37
C ALA A 620 26.99 30.02 -0.06
N ALA A 621 26.24 28.99 0.33
CA ALA A 621 25.52 28.93 1.59
C ALA A 621 26.49 28.76 2.76
N ASP A 622 26.09 29.23 3.95
CA ASP A 622 26.92 29.13 5.17
C ASP A 622 26.90 27.73 5.81
N GLY A 623 26.05 26.82 5.31
CA GLY A 623 25.95 25.44 5.79
C GLY A 623 24.97 24.60 4.96
N PRO A 624 24.81 23.31 5.30
CA PRO A 624 23.94 22.40 4.55
C PRO A 624 22.45 22.77 4.72
N GLY A 625 21.76 22.94 3.61
CA GLY A 625 20.33 23.24 3.60
C GLY A 625 19.65 22.85 2.29
N TRP A 626 18.43 22.34 2.39
CA TRP A 626 17.62 22.00 1.21
C TRP A 626 16.14 22.26 1.47
N HIS A 627 15.50 23.00 0.57
CA HIS A 627 14.06 23.30 0.60
C HIS A 627 13.54 23.88 1.94
N THR A 628 14.38 24.64 2.66
CA THR A 628 14.09 25.06 4.03
C THR A 628 12.83 25.92 4.17
N GLY A 629 12.47 26.70 3.14
CA GLY A 629 11.23 27.49 3.14
C GLY A 629 9.94 26.70 2.89
N MET A 630 10.02 25.40 2.61
CA MET A 630 8.90 24.54 2.22
C MET A 630 8.82 23.24 3.04
N LEU A 631 9.45 23.17 4.22
CA LEU A 631 9.38 22.02 5.13
C LEU A 631 8.07 22.01 5.95
N LEU A 632 6.93 22.08 5.26
CA LEU A 632 5.61 22.11 5.88
C LEU A 632 5.33 20.80 6.66
N PRO A 633 4.67 20.86 7.83
CA PRO A 633 4.29 19.66 8.58
C PRO A 633 3.46 18.69 7.73
N GLY A 634 3.79 17.40 7.77
CA GLY A 634 3.08 16.37 7.00
C GLY A 634 3.40 16.31 5.51
N ALA A 635 4.08 17.30 4.94
CA ALA A 635 4.45 17.31 3.53
C ALA A 635 5.40 16.15 3.21
N SER A 636 5.02 15.32 2.25
CA SER A 636 5.82 14.17 1.78
C SER A 636 6.51 14.51 0.46
N LEU A 637 7.59 13.80 0.14
CA LEU A 637 8.13 13.81 -1.21
C LEU A 637 7.20 13.05 -2.16
N GLN A 638 7.23 13.39 -3.45
CA GLN A 638 6.54 12.63 -4.51
C GLN A 638 7.42 11.50 -5.07
N VAL A 639 8.42 11.05 -4.29
CA VAL A 639 9.40 10.06 -4.71
C VAL A 639 9.71 9.09 -3.56
N SER A 640 9.96 7.83 -3.91
CA SER A 640 10.36 6.78 -2.95
C SER A 640 11.70 7.09 -2.28
N PHE A 641 11.86 6.68 -1.02
CA PHE A 641 13.09 6.83 -0.23
C PHE A 641 14.33 6.21 -0.89
N ALA A 642 14.16 5.17 -1.71
CA ALA A 642 15.27 4.48 -2.39
C ALA A 642 15.91 5.32 -3.51
N LYS A 643 15.22 6.39 -3.96
CA LYS A 643 15.74 7.37 -4.92
C LYS A 643 16.49 8.48 -4.18
N ASP A 644 17.42 8.08 -3.30
CA ASP A 644 18.27 8.95 -2.50
C ASP A 644 19.57 9.32 -3.26
N LEU A 645 20.62 9.73 -2.53
CA LEU A 645 21.89 10.15 -3.13
C LEU A 645 22.73 8.99 -3.70
N VAL A 646 22.48 7.74 -3.27
CA VAL A 646 23.44 6.64 -3.46
C VAL A 646 22.81 5.30 -3.82
N THR A 647 21.62 4.96 -3.33
CA THR A 647 21.06 3.61 -3.30
C THR A 647 20.97 2.96 -4.67
N PHE A 648 20.56 3.70 -5.71
CA PHE A 648 20.49 3.18 -7.08
C PHE A 648 21.85 2.94 -7.75
N ARG A 649 22.93 3.51 -7.21
CA ARG A 649 24.30 3.29 -7.69
C ARG A 649 25.05 2.30 -6.80
N ASN A 650 24.92 2.44 -5.49
CA ASN A 650 25.55 1.61 -4.47
C ASN A 650 24.60 1.45 -3.26
N PRO A 651 23.78 0.39 -3.21
CA PRO A 651 22.86 0.15 -2.09
C PRO A 651 23.58 -0.18 -0.78
N ARG A 652 24.88 -0.51 -0.83
CA ARG A 652 25.73 -0.76 0.35
C ARG A 652 26.38 0.52 0.89
N SER A 653 26.14 1.67 0.27
CA SER A 653 26.75 2.92 0.71
C SER A 653 26.29 3.30 2.12
N GLU A 654 27.25 3.68 2.97
CA GLU A 654 26.98 4.19 4.31
C GLU A 654 26.14 5.47 4.30
N LEU A 655 26.02 6.15 3.15
CA LEU A 655 25.26 7.39 2.98
C LEU A 655 23.83 7.18 2.45
N SER A 656 23.29 5.95 2.52
CA SER A 656 21.91 5.67 2.11
C SER A 656 20.89 6.24 3.10
N PHE A 657 19.68 6.53 2.61
CA PHE A 657 18.57 6.99 3.44
C PHE A 657 18.18 5.94 4.48
N LEU A 658 18.32 4.65 4.16
CA LEU A 658 18.09 3.55 5.10
C LEU A 658 19.08 3.60 6.27
N ASN A 659 20.37 3.82 6.00
CA ASN A 659 21.38 3.96 7.05
C ASN A 659 21.11 5.18 7.94
N PHE A 660 20.65 6.28 7.34
CA PHE A 660 20.14 7.43 8.11
C PHE A 660 18.96 7.04 9.02
N LEU A 661 17.95 6.32 8.51
CA LEU A 661 16.81 5.88 9.34
C LEU A 661 17.23 4.96 10.49
N VAL A 662 18.18 4.06 10.26
CA VAL A 662 18.73 3.18 11.30
C VAL A 662 19.41 4.00 12.39
N GLU A 663 20.27 4.94 12.00
CA GLU A 663 21.00 5.78 12.95
C GLU A 663 20.07 6.70 13.75
N GLN A 664 19.00 7.19 13.13
CA GLN A 664 17.98 7.98 13.83
C GLN A 664 17.03 7.12 14.69
N GLY A 665 17.13 5.79 14.65
CA GLY A 665 16.21 4.88 15.36
C GLY A 665 14.78 4.90 14.81
N ARG A 666 14.60 5.28 13.55
CA ARG A 666 13.28 5.53 12.94
C ARG A 666 12.91 4.53 11.84
N ILE A 667 13.75 3.53 11.57
CA ILE A 667 13.49 2.56 10.49
C ILE A 667 12.15 1.82 10.66
N HIS A 668 11.81 1.38 11.88
CA HIS A 668 10.54 0.71 12.15
C HIS A 668 9.35 1.65 11.96
N ASP A 669 9.40 2.86 12.53
CA ASP A 669 8.33 3.85 12.41
C ASP A 669 8.10 4.29 10.96
N PHE A 670 9.19 4.45 10.20
CA PHE A 670 9.14 4.79 8.79
C PHE A 670 8.37 3.73 7.98
N PHE A 671 8.66 2.44 8.17
CA PHE A 671 7.95 1.37 7.46
C PHE A 671 6.52 1.16 8.00
N ASN A 672 6.29 1.30 9.31
CA ASN A 672 4.97 1.20 9.93
C ASN A 672 4.02 2.34 9.51
N ARG A 673 4.56 3.49 9.08
CA ARG A 673 3.77 4.58 8.47
C ARG A 673 3.07 4.14 7.18
N GLY A 674 3.50 3.06 6.54
CA GLY A 674 2.84 2.50 5.35
C GLY A 674 3.07 3.31 4.06
N SER A 675 4.04 4.23 4.05
CA SER A 675 4.41 5.02 2.87
C SER A 675 5.91 4.89 2.59
N THR A 676 6.26 4.66 1.33
CA THR A 676 7.66 4.65 0.87
C THR A 676 8.18 6.05 0.53
N ALA A 677 7.32 7.07 0.57
CA ALA A 677 7.72 8.45 0.34
C ALA A 677 8.09 9.11 1.68
N PRO A 678 9.35 9.55 1.87
CA PRO A 678 9.76 10.19 3.10
C PRO A 678 9.08 11.54 3.29
N LEU A 679 8.95 11.96 4.55
CA LEU A 679 8.55 13.33 4.84
C LEU A 679 9.61 14.28 4.28
N ARG A 680 9.20 15.44 3.74
CA ARG A 680 10.16 16.40 3.17
C ARG A 680 11.15 16.90 4.22
N ALA A 681 10.68 17.12 5.45
CA ALA A 681 11.54 17.48 6.59
C ALA A 681 12.53 16.37 6.96
N GLU A 682 12.10 15.10 6.86
CA GLU A 682 12.94 13.93 7.11
C GLU A 682 14.01 13.76 6.03
N PHE A 683 13.65 13.95 4.76
CA PHE A 683 14.62 13.93 3.66
C PHE A 683 15.60 15.12 3.73
N ALA A 684 15.15 16.30 4.13
CA ALA A 684 16.04 17.43 4.39
C ALA A 684 17.02 17.13 5.55
N ALA A 685 16.58 16.42 6.58
CA ALA A 685 17.45 15.96 7.65
C ALA A 685 18.46 14.91 7.16
N TYR A 686 18.06 13.97 6.30
CA TYR A 686 18.97 13.04 5.63
C TYR A 686 20.05 13.77 4.82
N LEU A 687 19.70 14.78 4.04
CA LEU A 687 20.68 15.55 3.26
C LEU A 687 21.67 16.29 4.18
N ARG A 688 21.22 16.87 5.30
CA ARG A 688 22.14 17.46 6.28
C ARG A 688 23.09 16.43 6.88
N TRP A 689 22.54 15.30 7.31
CA TRP A 689 23.31 14.18 7.86
C TRP A 689 24.36 13.64 6.88
N ALA A 690 24.02 13.55 5.59
CA ALA A 690 24.95 13.13 4.55
C ALA A 690 26.02 14.20 4.27
N ALA A 691 25.63 15.48 4.28
CA ALA A 691 26.56 16.59 4.07
C ALA A 691 27.60 16.68 5.19
N GLU A 692 27.19 16.47 6.45
CA GLU A 692 28.10 16.42 7.60
C GLU A 692 29.15 15.31 7.46
N ARG A 693 28.75 14.14 6.95
CA ARG A 693 29.67 13.00 6.69
C ARG A 693 30.60 13.23 5.50
N LEU A 694 30.20 14.10 4.58
CA LEU A 694 31.00 14.57 3.44
C LEU A 694 31.70 15.91 3.74
N GLY A 695 31.73 16.34 5.00
CA GLY A 695 32.20 17.67 5.41
C GLY A 695 33.67 17.94 5.08
N ASP A 696 34.48 16.90 4.90
CA ASP A 696 35.87 16.97 4.45
C ASP A 696 36.01 17.36 2.97
N SER A 697 34.93 17.20 2.20
CA SER A 697 34.90 17.40 0.75
C SER A 697 34.32 18.76 0.36
N VAL A 698 33.75 19.55 1.28
CA VAL A 698 33.03 20.79 0.98
C VAL A 698 33.53 22.00 1.76
N ARG A 699 33.47 23.18 1.14
CA ARG A 699 33.64 24.48 1.80
C ARG A 699 32.42 25.36 1.58
N TYR A 700 31.73 25.65 2.68
CA TYR A 700 30.62 26.59 2.75
C TYR A 700 31.13 28.04 2.79
N GLY A 701 30.25 29.00 2.47
CA GLY A 701 30.58 30.43 2.39
C GLY A 701 31.51 30.82 1.23
N HIS A 702 31.65 29.94 0.22
CA HIS A 702 32.49 30.14 -0.96
C HIS A 702 31.60 30.31 -2.20
N ARG A 703 31.40 31.56 -2.63
CA ARG A 703 30.58 31.88 -3.81
C ARG A 703 31.46 31.95 -5.05
N VAL A 704 31.31 31.01 -5.97
CA VAL A 704 32.02 31.06 -7.25
C VAL A 704 31.53 32.25 -8.09
N GLU A 705 32.48 33.08 -8.54
CA GLU A 705 32.23 34.28 -9.34
C GLU A 705 32.57 34.07 -10.82
N SER A 706 33.64 33.32 -11.10
CA SER A 706 34.04 33.00 -12.47
C SER A 706 34.69 31.62 -12.59
N VAL A 707 34.55 31.02 -13.77
CA VAL A 707 35.19 29.79 -14.21
C VAL A 707 35.84 30.07 -15.57
N GLU A 708 37.17 30.05 -15.61
CA GLU A 708 37.95 30.43 -16.78
C GLU A 708 38.70 29.21 -17.32
N PRO A 709 38.45 28.76 -18.57
CA PRO A 709 39.19 27.66 -19.16
C PRO A 709 40.67 28.00 -19.32
N VAL A 710 41.55 27.09 -18.90
CA VAL A 710 42.99 27.16 -19.12
C VAL A 710 43.30 26.43 -20.43
N VAL A 711 43.84 27.17 -21.40
CA VAL A 711 44.08 26.66 -22.77
C VAL A 711 45.58 26.53 -23.03
N GLU A 712 46.02 25.31 -23.35
CA GLU A 712 47.39 24.98 -23.73
C GLU A 712 47.40 24.32 -25.10
N GLY A 713 48.21 24.81 -26.04
CA GLY A 713 48.25 24.26 -27.41
C GLY A 713 46.92 24.34 -28.18
N GLY A 714 45.96 25.16 -27.75
CA GLY A 714 44.61 25.24 -28.32
C GLY A 714 43.60 24.25 -27.71
N THR A 715 44.02 23.45 -26.73
CA THR A 715 43.19 22.49 -26.00
C THR A 715 42.91 23.02 -24.59
N ILE A 716 41.67 22.86 -24.11
CA ILE A 716 41.34 23.15 -22.70
C ILE A 716 41.89 22.02 -21.85
N VAL A 717 42.85 22.31 -20.97
CA VAL A 717 43.49 21.32 -20.07
C VAL A 717 42.98 21.39 -18.63
N GLY A 718 42.21 22.44 -18.31
CA GLY A 718 41.61 22.64 -17.00
C GLY A 718 40.92 23.98 -16.87
N TYR A 719 40.66 24.39 -15.64
CA TYR A 719 39.91 25.59 -15.30
C TYR A 719 40.55 26.33 -14.11
N LEU A 720 40.60 27.65 -14.21
CA LEU A 720 40.84 28.54 -13.09
C LEU A 720 39.50 29.01 -12.55
N VAL A 721 39.23 28.75 -11.27
CA VAL A 721 37.96 29.09 -10.63
C VAL A 721 38.20 30.11 -9.53
N ARG A 722 37.48 31.22 -9.59
CA ARG A 722 37.54 32.29 -8.59
C ARG A 722 36.30 32.24 -7.71
N ALA A 723 36.50 32.20 -6.40
CA ALA A 723 35.42 32.25 -5.42
C ALA A 723 35.58 33.41 -4.44
N ALA A 724 34.50 34.14 -4.18
CA ALA A 724 34.41 35.12 -3.11
C ALA A 724 34.14 34.43 -1.77
N THR A 725 34.86 34.85 -0.74
CA THR A 725 34.71 34.38 0.65
C THR A 725 34.73 35.57 1.60
N ALA A 726 34.30 35.36 2.85
CA ALA A 726 34.39 36.39 3.90
C ALA A 726 35.84 36.85 4.16
N GLY A 727 36.83 36.00 3.90
CA GLY A 727 38.26 36.30 4.05
C GLY A 727 38.93 36.89 2.80
N GLY A 728 38.17 37.22 1.76
CA GLY A 728 38.69 37.69 0.47
C GLY A 728 38.56 36.65 -0.66
N PRO A 729 38.91 37.00 -1.91
CA PRO A 729 38.83 36.08 -3.04
C PRO A 729 39.85 34.95 -2.92
N ARG A 730 39.44 33.74 -3.31
CA ARG A 730 40.28 32.55 -3.42
C ARG A 730 40.33 32.07 -4.87
N LEU A 731 41.48 31.54 -5.28
CA LEU A 731 41.67 30.94 -6.60
C LEU A 731 41.90 29.43 -6.45
N PHE A 732 41.28 28.68 -7.34
CA PHE A 732 41.41 27.23 -7.44
C PHE A 732 41.78 26.87 -8.86
N ARG A 733 42.68 25.89 -9.03
CA ARG A 733 42.95 25.27 -10.34
C ARG A 733 42.43 23.85 -10.32
N ALA A 734 41.58 23.52 -11.29
CA ALA A 734 40.98 22.19 -11.40
C ALA A 734 41.11 21.64 -12.81
N ARG A 735 41.33 20.34 -12.96
CA ARG A 735 41.27 19.70 -14.28
C ARG A 735 39.82 19.66 -14.77
N ASP A 736 38.94 19.16 -13.92
CA ASP A 736 37.51 19.07 -14.21
C ASP A 736 36.68 19.92 -13.25
N VAL A 737 35.57 20.47 -13.74
CA VAL A 737 34.63 21.24 -12.95
C VAL A 737 33.24 20.64 -13.07
N VAL A 738 32.54 20.45 -11.95
CA VAL A 738 31.15 19.97 -11.91
C VAL A 738 30.23 21.09 -11.45
N ALA A 739 29.54 21.74 -12.39
CA ALA A 739 28.60 22.81 -12.10
C ALA A 739 27.21 22.25 -11.76
N ALA A 740 26.82 22.34 -10.49
CA ALA A 740 25.53 21.90 -9.98
C ALA A 740 24.99 22.86 -8.91
N ALA A 741 24.98 24.16 -9.21
CA ALA A 741 24.59 25.24 -8.29
C ALA A 741 23.08 25.29 -7.93
N GLY A 742 22.32 24.23 -8.27
CA GLY A 742 20.91 24.09 -7.95
C GLY A 742 19.95 24.86 -8.87
N LEU A 743 18.69 24.87 -8.47
CA LEU A 743 17.62 25.60 -9.16
C LEU A 743 17.40 26.97 -8.50
N ARG A 744 17.16 27.99 -9.30
CA ARG A 744 16.89 29.36 -8.82
C ARG A 744 15.39 29.62 -8.80
N ALA A 745 14.91 30.16 -7.68
CA ALA A 745 13.51 30.58 -7.53
C ALA A 745 13.10 31.49 -8.70
N HIS A 746 11.96 31.19 -9.32
CA HIS A 746 11.50 31.96 -10.46
C HIS A 746 10.29 32.81 -10.07
N THR A 747 10.51 34.10 -9.86
CA THR A 747 9.44 35.09 -9.82
C THR A 747 9.38 35.81 -11.18
N PRO A 748 8.23 35.82 -11.87
CA PRO A 748 8.06 36.61 -13.10
C PRO A 748 8.41 38.08 -12.88
N ALA A 749 9.08 38.70 -13.86
CA ALA A 749 9.61 40.06 -13.73
C ALA A 749 8.49 41.09 -13.54
N GLU A 750 7.35 40.82 -14.16
CA GLU A 750 6.10 41.59 -14.08
C GLU A 750 5.50 41.67 -12.67
N PHE A 751 5.94 40.84 -11.71
CA PHE A 751 5.45 40.92 -10.33
C PHE A 751 6.18 42.00 -9.51
N GLY A 752 7.34 42.48 -9.99
CA GLY A 752 8.17 43.43 -9.27
C GLY A 752 8.76 42.88 -7.97
N SER A 753 9.18 43.78 -7.08
CA SER A 753 9.64 43.45 -5.72
C SER A 753 8.76 44.17 -4.71
N HIS A 754 8.33 43.45 -3.68
CA HIS A 754 7.50 44.00 -2.61
C HIS A 754 7.70 43.19 -1.32
N PRO A 755 7.72 43.82 -0.12
CA PRO A 755 7.88 43.10 1.15
C PRO A 755 6.82 42.03 1.44
N ARG A 756 5.63 42.17 0.83
CA ARG A 756 4.51 41.22 0.94
C ARG A 756 4.43 40.20 -0.21
N LEU A 757 5.39 40.23 -1.14
CA LEU A 757 5.50 39.29 -2.24
C LEU A 757 6.66 38.31 -1.95
N LEU A 758 6.30 37.08 -1.61
CA LEU A 758 7.26 36.02 -1.31
C LEU A 758 7.29 35.00 -2.43
N HIS A 759 8.46 34.44 -2.69
CA HIS A 759 8.53 33.18 -3.43
C HIS A 759 8.40 32.02 -2.43
N SER A 760 7.77 30.91 -2.84
CA SER A 760 7.57 29.71 -2.01
C SER A 760 8.85 29.21 -1.31
N SER A 761 10.02 29.35 -1.95
CA SER A 761 11.32 28.99 -1.37
C SER A 761 11.71 29.73 -0.08
N ARG A 762 11.04 30.86 0.20
CA ARG A 762 11.26 31.70 1.39
C ARG A 762 10.04 31.70 2.33
N TYR A 763 9.00 30.96 1.98
CA TYR A 763 7.69 31.03 2.62
C TYR A 763 7.75 30.85 4.14
N LEU A 764 8.23 29.72 4.64
CA LEU A 764 8.32 29.46 6.08
C LEU A 764 9.28 30.37 6.85
N HIS A 765 10.18 31.08 6.16
CA HIS A 765 11.14 31.98 6.80
C HIS A 765 10.58 33.38 7.01
N GLU A 766 9.66 33.80 6.14
CA GLU A 766 9.20 35.19 6.07
C GLU A 766 7.70 35.35 6.32
N ILE A 767 6.89 34.28 6.21
CA ILE A 767 5.43 34.40 6.29
C ILE A 767 4.92 34.95 7.62
N ASP A 768 5.54 34.53 8.73
CA ASP A 768 5.13 34.95 10.08
C ASP A 768 5.52 36.41 10.38
N ASP A 769 6.45 36.98 9.61
CA ASP A 769 6.90 38.37 9.72
C ASP A 769 6.03 39.35 8.89
N ILE A 770 5.19 38.85 7.98
CA ILE A 770 4.31 39.71 7.18
C ILE A 770 3.02 40.01 7.95
N PRO A 771 2.69 41.29 8.24
CA PRO A 771 1.50 41.63 9.01
C PRO A 771 0.21 41.31 8.25
N VAL A 772 -0.67 40.47 8.81
CA VAL A 772 -1.99 40.15 8.26
C VAL A 772 -3.08 40.66 9.20
N ASP A 773 -3.90 41.63 8.76
CA ASP A 773 -4.94 42.22 9.61
C ASP A 773 -6.22 41.38 9.61
N ALA A 774 -6.35 40.52 10.64
CA ALA A 774 -7.52 39.66 10.83
C ALA A 774 -8.85 40.41 11.07
N ARG A 775 -8.81 41.72 11.37
CA ARG A 775 -10.00 42.55 11.67
C ARG A 775 -10.50 43.35 10.48
N ARG A 776 -9.83 43.27 9.33
CA ARG A 776 -10.23 43.96 8.10
C ARG A 776 -11.66 43.56 7.72
N GLU A 777 -12.46 44.55 7.30
CA GLU A 777 -13.79 44.30 6.77
C GLU A 777 -13.70 43.36 5.55
N GLY A 778 -14.45 42.26 5.56
CA GLY A 778 -14.35 41.18 4.55
C GLY A 778 -13.22 40.16 4.78
N GLY A 779 -12.41 40.33 5.82
CA GLY A 779 -11.30 39.44 6.19
C GLY A 779 -10.04 39.63 5.32
N PRO A 780 -8.87 39.10 5.77
CA PRO A 780 -7.65 39.12 4.99
C PRO A 780 -7.79 38.37 3.66
N GLN A 781 -7.11 38.85 2.62
CA GLN A 781 -7.06 38.22 1.32
C GLN A 781 -5.62 37.81 1.00
N LEU A 782 -5.39 36.52 0.81
CA LEU A 782 -4.07 35.95 0.59
C LEU A 782 -4.05 35.31 -0.80
N VAL A 783 -3.03 35.56 -1.60
CA VAL A 783 -2.96 35.06 -2.97
C VAL A 783 -1.79 34.09 -3.12
N VAL A 784 -2.06 32.90 -3.65
CA VAL A 784 -1.06 31.90 -4.02
C VAL A 784 -1.07 31.75 -5.53
N ILE A 785 0.09 31.93 -6.17
CA ILE A 785 0.24 31.87 -7.62
C ILE A 785 1.00 30.60 -7.99
N GLY A 786 0.35 29.68 -8.69
CA GLY A 786 0.93 28.41 -9.13
C GLY A 786 -0.06 27.25 -9.08
N GLY A 787 0.19 26.21 -9.87
CA GLY A 787 -0.67 25.02 -9.97
C GLY A 787 0.01 23.69 -9.62
N GLY A 788 1.18 23.73 -8.98
CA GLY A 788 1.94 22.55 -8.55
C GLY A 788 1.88 22.30 -7.04
N GLN A 789 2.52 21.22 -6.60
CA GLN A 789 2.51 20.75 -5.20
C GLN A 789 2.72 21.88 -4.17
N SER A 790 3.76 22.70 -4.33
CA SER A 790 4.04 23.81 -3.39
C SER A 790 2.91 24.83 -3.29
N ALA A 791 2.20 25.10 -4.40
CA ALA A 791 1.09 26.04 -4.38
C ALA A 791 -0.10 25.49 -3.60
N ALA A 792 -0.42 24.21 -3.80
CA ALA A 792 -1.50 23.54 -3.08
C ALA A 792 -1.20 23.44 -1.58
N GLU A 793 0.03 23.07 -1.21
CA GLU A 793 0.45 22.99 0.20
C GLU A 793 0.46 24.36 0.89
N VAL A 794 0.95 25.42 0.23
CA VAL A 794 0.89 26.79 0.76
C VAL A 794 -0.55 27.25 0.93
N ALA A 795 -1.44 26.93 0.00
CA ALA A 795 -2.86 27.30 0.12
C ALA A 795 -3.50 26.64 1.35
N LEU A 796 -3.23 25.36 1.60
CA LEU A 796 -3.70 24.65 2.80
C LEU A 796 -3.10 25.23 4.09
N ASP A 797 -1.81 25.51 4.11
CA ASP A 797 -1.13 26.07 5.28
C ASP A 797 -1.63 27.49 5.62
N LEU A 798 -1.75 28.37 4.63
CA LEU A 798 -2.30 29.73 4.82
C LEU A 798 -3.71 29.71 5.38
N ARG A 799 -4.56 28.78 4.93
CA ARG A 799 -5.92 28.62 5.46
C ARG A 799 -5.93 28.15 6.92
N THR A 800 -4.93 27.35 7.31
CA THR A 800 -4.78 26.86 8.68
C THR A 800 -4.24 27.97 9.59
N ARG A 801 -3.21 28.71 9.14
CA ARG A 801 -2.60 29.84 9.87
C ARG A 801 -3.54 31.03 10.02
N HIS A 802 -4.39 31.29 9.02
CA HIS A 802 -5.29 32.42 9.00
C HIS A 802 -6.77 31.97 8.86
N PRO A 803 -7.42 31.55 9.96
CA PRO A 803 -8.80 31.04 9.96
C PRO A 803 -9.85 32.02 9.39
N SER A 804 -9.61 33.33 9.45
CA SER A 804 -10.51 34.35 8.92
C SER A 804 -10.20 34.80 7.49
N ALA A 805 -9.10 34.34 6.90
CA ALA A 805 -8.67 34.77 5.58
C ALA A 805 -9.39 34.00 4.45
N THR A 806 -9.53 34.69 3.32
CA THR A 806 -9.82 34.09 2.02
C THR A 806 -8.50 33.89 1.28
N VAL A 807 -8.26 32.66 0.84
CA VAL A 807 -7.09 32.28 0.06
C VAL A 807 -7.49 32.13 -1.40
N HIS A 808 -6.86 32.90 -2.29
CA HIS A 808 -7.00 32.81 -3.73
C HIS A 808 -5.89 31.95 -4.30
N LEU A 809 -6.22 30.83 -4.94
CA LEU A 809 -5.26 30.00 -5.66
C LEU A 809 -5.40 30.29 -7.16
N VAL A 810 -4.36 30.85 -7.78
CA VAL A 810 -4.38 31.29 -9.18
C VAL A 810 -3.45 30.44 -10.02
N HIS A 811 -3.97 29.84 -11.10
CA HIS A 811 -3.15 29.08 -12.04
C HIS A 811 -3.71 29.06 -13.47
N SER A 812 -2.82 28.90 -14.45
CA SER A 812 -3.14 28.95 -15.89
C SER A 812 -3.82 27.68 -16.43
N ARG A 813 -4.05 26.66 -15.60
CA ARG A 813 -4.66 25.39 -16.02
C ARG A 813 -6.14 25.36 -15.71
N PHE A 814 -6.91 24.57 -16.46
CA PHE A 814 -8.33 24.33 -16.19
C PHE A 814 -8.60 23.69 -14.81
N GLY A 815 -7.60 23.03 -14.24
CA GLY A 815 -7.64 22.49 -12.89
C GLY A 815 -6.26 22.02 -12.44
N LEU A 816 -6.14 21.68 -11.17
CA LEU A 816 -4.94 21.04 -10.63
C LEU A 816 -4.84 19.60 -11.14
N ILE A 817 -3.62 19.18 -11.49
CA ILE A 817 -3.35 17.89 -12.14
C ILE A 817 -2.71 16.95 -11.13
N PRO A 818 -3.23 15.72 -10.92
CA PRO A 818 -2.60 14.73 -10.08
C PRO A 818 -1.25 14.29 -10.64
N SER A 819 -0.28 14.02 -9.77
CA SER A 819 0.99 13.42 -10.18
C SER A 819 0.78 11.99 -10.68
N ASP A 820 1.29 11.66 -11.86
CA ASP A 820 1.31 10.29 -12.36
C ASP A 820 2.55 9.53 -11.84
N ALA A 821 2.33 8.70 -10.82
CA ALA A 821 3.36 7.85 -10.23
C ALA A 821 3.27 6.38 -10.70
N THR A 822 2.51 6.10 -11.77
CA THR A 822 2.39 4.73 -12.29
C THR A 822 3.75 4.21 -12.76
N PRO A 823 4.02 2.89 -12.66
CA PRO A 823 5.30 2.33 -13.09
C PRO A 823 5.67 2.68 -14.53
N TYR A 824 4.70 2.72 -15.46
CA TYR A 824 4.96 3.10 -16.85
C TYR A 824 5.32 4.56 -17.05
N ALA A 825 4.60 5.47 -16.40
CA ALA A 825 4.92 6.89 -16.49
C ALA A 825 6.29 7.19 -15.84
N ASN A 826 6.63 6.48 -14.76
CA ASN A 826 7.89 6.59 -14.06
C ASN A 826 9.10 6.03 -14.82
N ARG A 827 8.91 5.22 -15.89
CA ARG A 827 10.02 4.73 -16.72
C ARG A 827 10.81 5.85 -17.41
N ILE A 828 10.25 7.05 -17.50
CA ILE A 828 11.01 8.23 -17.97
C ILE A 828 12.19 8.57 -17.05
N PHE A 829 12.20 8.05 -15.83
CA PHE A 829 13.30 8.19 -14.86
C PHE A 829 14.23 6.98 -14.82
N ASP A 830 13.98 5.95 -15.63
CA ASP A 830 14.92 4.85 -15.79
C ASP A 830 16.21 5.36 -16.44
N HIS A 831 17.34 4.73 -16.11
CA HIS A 831 18.63 5.07 -16.70
C HIS A 831 18.58 5.06 -18.24
N ASP A 832 18.04 3.99 -18.83
CA ASP A 832 17.89 3.79 -20.28
C ASP A 832 16.98 4.82 -20.96
N ALA A 833 16.18 5.59 -20.21
CA ALA A 833 15.33 6.62 -20.79
C ALA A 833 16.15 7.84 -21.24
N VAL A 834 17.23 8.17 -20.53
CA VAL A 834 18.13 9.27 -20.89
C VAL A 834 18.81 8.97 -22.22
N ASP A 835 19.29 7.75 -22.42
CA ASP A 835 19.94 7.32 -23.68
C ASP A 835 18.97 7.46 -24.86
N ARG A 836 17.77 6.88 -24.73
CA ARG A 836 16.75 6.92 -25.78
C ARG A 836 16.32 8.33 -26.11
N LEU A 837 16.21 9.20 -25.11
CA LEU A 837 15.79 10.57 -25.31
C LEU A 837 16.92 11.41 -25.92
N PHE A 838 18.16 11.24 -25.44
CA PHE A 838 19.32 11.97 -25.93
C PHE A 838 19.49 11.77 -27.45
N ASP A 839 19.33 10.54 -27.93
CA ASP A 839 19.43 10.19 -29.35
C ASP A 839 18.20 10.59 -30.19
N ALA A 840 17.08 10.95 -29.55
CA ALA A 840 15.85 11.30 -30.26
C ALA A 840 15.95 12.68 -30.95
N PRO A 841 15.28 12.89 -32.10
CA PRO A 841 15.21 14.22 -32.72
C PRO A 841 14.62 15.28 -31.78
N ALA A 842 15.09 16.53 -31.88
CA ALA A 842 14.66 17.62 -30.98
C ALA A 842 13.13 17.81 -30.88
N PRO A 843 12.34 17.78 -31.97
CA PRO A 843 10.88 17.88 -31.87
C PRO A 843 10.25 16.69 -31.13
N VAL A 844 10.86 15.51 -31.21
CA VAL A 844 10.41 14.31 -30.49
C VAL A 844 10.71 14.48 -29.00
N ARG A 845 11.91 14.96 -28.64
CA ARG A 845 12.25 15.25 -27.24
C ARG A 845 11.30 16.25 -26.62
N GLU A 846 11.04 17.37 -27.29
CA GLU A 846 10.15 18.42 -26.80
C GLU A 846 8.72 17.92 -26.58
N ARG A 847 8.21 17.07 -27.47
CA ARG A 847 6.91 16.42 -27.32
C ARG A 847 6.88 15.46 -26.14
N LEU A 848 7.89 14.59 -25.99
CA LEU A 848 7.96 13.62 -24.89
C LEU A 848 8.11 14.31 -23.53
N ASP A 849 8.94 15.35 -23.44
CA ASP A 849 9.03 16.19 -22.24
C ASP A 849 7.70 16.90 -21.94
N ALA A 850 6.93 17.29 -22.96
CA ALA A 850 5.60 17.85 -22.78
C ALA A 850 4.59 16.84 -22.22
N GLU A 851 4.63 15.60 -22.71
CA GLU A 851 3.76 14.51 -22.29
C GLU A 851 4.06 14.07 -20.85
N HIS A 852 5.35 13.91 -20.53
CA HIS A 852 5.80 13.46 -19.21
C HIS A 852 5.88 14.57 -18.16
N ARG A 853 5.56 15.83 -18.49
CA ARG A 853 5.52 16.92 -17.50
C ARG A 853 4.62 16.59 -16.31
N ASN A 854 3.53 15.84 -16.52
CA ASN A 854 2.58 15.46 -15.49
C ASN A 854 3.03 14.31 -14.56
N THR A 855 4.26 13.80 -14.71
CA THR A 855 4.82 12.81 -13.78
C THR A 855 5.32 13.44 -12.49
N ASN A 856 5.87 14.66 -12.57
CA ASN A 856 6.53 15.30 -11.43
C ASN A 856 6.57 16.85 -11.49
N TYR A 857 6.41 17.46 -12.66
CA TYR A 857 6.44 18.93 -12.79
C TYR A 857 5.07 19.57 -12.73
N SER A 858 4.94 20.53 -11.81
CA SER A 858 3.73 21.32 -11.65
C SER A 858 2.48 20.45 -11.42
N VAL A 859 2.63 19.28 -10.83
CA VAL A 859 1.53 18.39 -10.45
C VAL A 859 1.38 18.38 -8.93
N VAL A 860 0.25 17.87 -8.47
CA VAL A 860 -0.11 17.82 -7.06
C VAL A 860 -0.33 16.36 -6.66
N HIS A 861 0.17 15.96 -5.50
CA HIS A 861 -0.05 14.64 -4.95
C HIS A 861 -1.55 14.43 -4.68
N GLU A 862 -2.06 13.22 -4.96
CA GLU A 862 -3.49 12.91 -4.87
C GLU A 862 -4.07 13.23 -3.49
N ASN A 863 -3.39 12.86 -2.41
CA ASN A 863 -3.83 13.20 -1.05
C ASN A 863 -3.96 14.71 -0.81
N THR A 864 -3.04 15.52 -1.35
CA THR A 864 -3.09 16.98 -1.21
C THR A 864 -4.24 17.56 -2.03
N LEU A 865 -4.53 17.01 -3.22
CA LEU A 865 -5.71 17.36 -4.00
C LEU A 865 -7.00 17.03 -3.25
N GLN A 866 -7.08 15.82 -2.69
CA GLN A 866 -8.24 15.39 -1.93
C GLN A 866 -8.45 16.27 -0.70
N GLU A 867 -7.39 16.62 0.03
CA GLU A 867 -7.47 17.53 1.18
C GLU A 867 -7.94 18.94 0.77
N LEU A 868 -7.40 19.48 -0.32
CA LEU A 868 -7.82 20.78 -0.85
C LEU A 868 -9.31 20.78 -1.22
N TYR A 869 -9.76 19.73 -1.94
CA TYR A 869 -11.15 19.58 -2.37
C TYR A 869 -12.11 19.34 -1.20
N ASP A 870 -11.77 18.44 -0.28
CA ASP A 870 -12.53 18.18 0.94
C ASP A 870 -12.74 19.46 1.75
N THR A 871 -11.70 20.28 1.80
CA THR A 871 -11.73 21.49 2.59
C THR A 871 -12.52 22.61 1.92
N GLU A 872 -12.42 22.74 0.59
CA GLU A 872 -13.31 23.58 -0.20
C GLU A 872 -14.77 23.15 -0.05
N TYR A 873 -15.04 21.85 -0.17
CA TYR A 873 -16.36 21.26 -0.03
C TYR A 873 -16.96 21.55 1.35
N ALA A 874 -16.20 21.34 2.42
CA ALA A 874 -16.64 21.61 3.79
C ALA A 874 -16.96 23.09 4.03
N ASP A 875 -16.17 24.02 3.47
CA ASP A 875 -16.47 25.44 3.56
C ASP A 875 -17.72 25.82 2.77
N SER A 876 -17.87 25.28 1.56
CA SER A 876 -19.06 25.50 0.73
C SER A 876 -20.34 25.04 1.44
N TRP A 877 -20.28 23.88 2.11
CA TRP A 877 -21.37 23.34 2.93
C TRP A 877 -21.70 24.25 4.12
N ALA A 878 -20.68 24.86 4.74
CA ALA A 878 -20.84 25.80 5.84
C ALA A 878 -21.26 27.22 5.38
N GLY A 879 -21.52 27.44 4.08
CA GLY A 879 -21.84 28.75 3.51
C GLY A 879 -20.67 29.73 3.56
N ARG A 880 -19.43 29.22 3.71
CA ARG A 880 -18.21 30.02 3.72
C ARG A 880 -17.49 29.86 2.38
N ARG A 881 -16.78 30.91 1.96
CA ARG A 881 -15.93 30.87 0.76
C ARG A 881 -14.53 31.33 1.12
N ARG A 882 -13.74 30.43 1.72
CA ARG A 882 -12.37 30.72 2.19
C ARG A 882 -11.28 30.25 1.24
N LEU A 883 -11.60 29.40 0.28
CA LEU A 883 -10.74 29.07 -0.85
C LEU A 883 -11.45 29.54 -2.12
N VAL A 884 -10.73 30.27 -2.96
CA VAL A 884 -11.19 30.73 -4.28
C VAL A 884 -10.17 30.28 -5.30
N ILE A 885 -10.53 29.27 -6.09
CA ILE A 885 -9.68 28.79 -7.17
C ILE A 885 -9.99 29.58 -8.43
N HIS A 886 -8.96 30.14 -9.05
CA HIS A 886 -9.03 30.85 -10.32
C HIS A 886 -8.38 29.96 -11.39
N ASP A 887 -9.19 29.08 -11.96
CA ASP A 887 -8.81 28.18 -13.05
C ASP A 887 -8.60 28.96 -14.34
N ALA A 888 -7.76 28.43 -15.23
CA ALA A 888 -7.45 28.98 -16.54
C ALA A 888 -7.23 30.50 -16.48
N SER A 889 -6.44 30.94 -15.51
CA SER A 889 -6.25 32.36 -15.19
C SER A 889 -4.77 32.71 -15.15
N ARG A 890 -4.45 33.92 -15.59
CA ARG A 890 -3.09 34.47 -15.54
C ARG A 890 -3.05 35.76 -14.74
N ILE A 891 -1.86 36.08 -14.24
CA ILE A 891 -1.62 37.31 -13.50
C ILE A 891 -1.29 38.42 -14.50
N ALA A 892 -2.17 39.39 -14.64
CA ALA A 892 -1.94 40.56 -15.49
C ALA A 892 -0.99 41.56 -14.82
N ARG A 893 -1.12 41.74 -13.50
CA ARG A 893 -0.27 42.65 -12.73
C ARG A 893 -0.22 42.25 -11.25
N VAL A 894 0.95 42.37 -10.65
CA VAL A 894 1.12 42.49 -9.19
C VAL A 894 1.81 43.82 -8.92
N GLY A 895 1.26 44.63 -8.03
CA GLY A 895 1.91 45.89 -7.68
C GLY A 895 1.32 46.52 -6.43
N ALA A 896 2.00 47.54 -5.91
CA ALA A 896 1.47 48.34 -4.81
C ALA A 896 0.11 48.93 -5.20
N ARG A 897 -0.81 48.98 -4.23
CA ARG A 897 -2.12 49.58 -4.41
C ARG A 897 -1.98 51.10 -4.55
N THR A 898 -2.61 51.69 -5.58
CA THR A 898 -2.46 53.12 -5.91
C THR A 898 -3.07 54.06 -4.87
N ASP A 899 -4.02 53.57 -4.07
CA ASP A 899 -4.78 54.35 -3.09
C ASP A 899 -4.28 54.11 -1.65
N ASP A 900 -3.03 53.67 -1.47
CA ASP A 900 -2.43 53.36 -0.14
C ASP A 900 -2.10 54.62 0.69
N ALA A 901 -2.98 55.61 0.67
CA ALA A 901 -2.89 56.81 1.50
C ALA A 901 -2.95 56.50 3.01
N ASP A 902 -3.48 55.32 3.37
CA ASP A 902 -3.66 54.83 4.74
C ASP A 902 -2.42 54.09 5.30
N GLY A 903 -1.37 53.88 4.50
CA GLY A 903 -0.13 53.23 4.93
C GLY A 903 -0.25 51.73 5.25
N THR A 904 -1.25 51.06 4.67
CA THR A 904 -1.54 49.64 4.90
C THR A 904 -0.53 48.70 4.21
N GLY A 905 0.08 49.18 3.11
CA GLY A 905 1.09 48.47 2.35
C GLY A 905 0.53 47.29 1.54
N LEU A 906 -0.76 47.24 1.23
CA LEU A 906 -1.39 46.12 0.50
C LEU A 906 -0.95 46.02 -0.97
N LEU A 907 -0.99 44.81 -1.51
CA LEU A 907 -0.75 44.53 -2.93
C LEU A 907 -2.07 44.49 -3.70
N THR A 908 -2.10 45.01 -4.92
CA THR A 908 -3.14 44.71 -5.90
C THR A 908 -2.67 43.59 -6.81
N VAL A 909 -3.47 42.54 -6.92
CA VAL A 909 -3.28 41.43 -7.87
C VAL A 909 -4.41 41.43 -8.88
N ASP A 910 -4.08 41.77 -10.13
CA ASP A 910 -5.02 41.76 -11.24
C ASP A 910 -4.94 40.40 -11.95
N ILE A 911 -6.04 39.66 -11.94
CA ILE A 911 -6.19 38.31 -12.47
C ILE A 911 -7.04 38.39 -13.73
N GLU A 912 -6.54 37.85 -14.83
CA GLU A 912 -7.26 37.73 -16.10
C GLU A 912 -7.74 36.28 -16.28
N HIS A 913 -9.03 36.11 -16.56
CA HIS A 913 -9.68 34.82 -16.78
C HIS A 913 -9.68 34.48 -18.27
N GLU A 914 -8.92 33.45 -18.67
CA GLU A 914 -8.70 33.16 -20.10
C GLU A 914 -9.91 32.52 -20.78
N LEU A 915 -10.84 31.92 -20.01
CA LEU A 915 -12.02 31.24 -20.57
C LEU A 915 -13.09 32.20 -21.08
N ASP A 916 -13.28 33.34 -20.42
CA ASP A 916 -14.34 34.30 -20.72
C ASP A 916 -13.82 35.72 -21.03
N GLY A 917 -12.51 35.95 -20.90
CA GLY A 917 -11.87 37.24 -21.10
C GLY A 917 -12.19 38.26 -20.00
N GLY A 918 -12.80 37.83 -18.89
CA GLY A 918 -13.07 38.64 -17.71
C GLY A 918 -11.82 38.86 -16.85
N GLY A 919 -11.98 39.59 -15.75
CA GLY A 919 -10.89 39.77 -14.78
C GLY A 919 -11.37 40.11 -13.38
N THR A 920 -10.57 39.72 -12.40
CA THR A 920 -10.78 39.97 -10.98
C THR A 920 -9.57 40.69 -10.40
N SER A 921 -9.78 41.75 -9.61
CA SER A 921 -8.70 42.43 -8.88
C SER A 921 -8.83 42.16 -7.38
N VAL A 922 -7.74 41.71 -6.76
CA VAL A 922 -7.67 41.34 -5.33
C VAL A 922 -6.73 42.28 -4.59
N ALA A 923 -7.21 42.92 -3.52
CA ALA A 923 -6.39 43.65 -2.57
C ALA A 923 -5.80 42.68 -1.52
N ALA A 924 -4.60 42.19 -1.80
CA ALA A 924 -3.94 41.10 -1.08
C ALA A 924 -3.03 41.59 0.06
N ASP A 925 -3.15 40.94 1.22
CA ASP A 925 -2.28 41.13 2.38
C ASP A 925 -0.94 40.40 2.21
N VAL A 926 -0.95 39.28 1.47
CA VAL A 926 0.24 38.47 1.12
C VAL A 926 0.05 37.91 -0.27
N VAL A 927 1.13 37.89 -1.06
CA VAL A 927 1.21 37.15 -2.32
C VAL A 927 2.35 36.15 -2.24
N VAL A 928 2.05 34.86 -2.40
CA VAL A 928 3.04 33.79 -2.47
C VAL A 928 3.15 33.28 -3.91
N ALA A 929 4.27 33.58 -4.54
CA ALA A 929 4.66 33.04 -5.83
C ALA A 929 5.21 31.60 -5.66
N ALA A 930 4.37 30.61 -5.94
CA ALA A 930 4.73 29.21 -6.09
C ALA A 930 4.94 28.86 -7.58
N THR A 931 5.66 29.75 -8.28
CA THR A 931 5.86 29.78 -9.73
C THR A 931 7.02 28.91 -10.23
N GLY A 932 7.56 28.07 -9.35
CA GLY A 932 8.60 27.09 -9.66
C GLY A 932 10.00 27.67 -9.71
N TYR A 933 10.90 26.96 -10.38
CA TYR A 933 12.32 27.28 -10.41
C TYR A 933 12.88 27.19 -11.82
N ARG A 934 13.99 27.88 -12.08
CA ARG A 934 14.78 27.79 -13.32
C ARG A 934 16.11 27.11 -13.05
N ALA A 935 16.55 26.30 -14.00
CA ALA A 935 17.89 25.75 -13.98
C ALA A 935 18.95 26.86 -14.02
N PHE A 936 20.03 26.67 -13.30
CA PHE A 936 21.23 27.50 -13.42
C PHE A 936 21.90 27.24 -14.78
N ASP A 937 22.25 28.30 -15.52
CA ASP A 937 23.07 28.20 -16.74
C ASP A 937 24.54 28.44 -16.37
N PRO A 938 25.43 27.42 -16.45
CA PRO A 938 26.84 27.59 -16.16
C PRO A 938 27.55 28.62 -17.05
N SER A 939 26.98 28.96 -18.21
CA SER A 939 27.51 30.02 -19.08
C SER A 939 27.66 31.36 -18.36
N GLU A 940 26.84 31.61 -17.34
CA GLU A 940 26.90 32.83 -16.54
C GLU A 940 28.24 33.00 -15.81
N LEU A 941 28.94 31.90 -15.47
CA LEU A 941 30.25 31.92 -14.80
C LEU A 941 31.42 31.99 -15.78
N LEU A 942 31.18 31.70 -17.07
CA LEU A 942 32.23 31.62 -18.08
C LEU A 942 32.61 32.97 -18.69
N GLY A 943 31.82 34.02 -18.45
CA GLY A 943 32.05 35.34 -19.02
C GLY A 943 32.21 35.28 -20.55
N ALA A 944 33.29 35.88 -21.07
CA ALA A 944 33.59 35.87 -22.52
C ALA A 944 33.80 34.45 -23.09
N SER A 945 34.27 33.51 -22.28
CA SER A 945 34.53 32.12 -22.69
C SER A 945 33.24 31.35 -23.01
N ALA A 946 32.07 31.84 -22.54
CA ALA A 946 30.76 31.28 -22.88
C ALA A 946 30.48 31.29 -24.40
N ALA A 947 31.15 32.16 -25.15
CA ALA A 947 31.05 32.23 -26.61
C ALA A 947 31.69 31.03 -27.32
N SER A 948 32.60 30.31 -26.66
CA SER A 948 33.30 29.13 -27.19
C SER A 948 32.55 27.83 -26.98
N LEU A 949 31.42 27.85 -26.25
CA LEU A 949 30.52 26.70 -26.13
C LEU A 949 29.77 26.45 -27.45
N VAL A 950 29.53 25.18 -27.75
CA VAL A 950 28.58 24.77 -28.77
C VAL A 950 27.17 25.03 -28.25
N ARG A 951 26.32 25.62 -29.08
CA ARG A 951 24.94 25.98 -28.75
C ARG A 951 23.98 25.36 -29.75
N ASP A 952 22.79 25.01 -29.27
CA ASP A 952 21.70 24.54 -30.12
C ASP A 952 21.02 25.70 -30.86
N ALA A 953 20.02 25.40 -31.69
CA ALA A 953 19.27 26.40 -32.46
C ALA A 953 18.52 27.42 -31.58
N ALA A 954 18.25 27.09 -30.31
CA ALA A 954 17.61 27.98 -29.34
C ALA A 954 18.65 28.74 -28.49
N GLY A 955 19.95 28.62 -28.79
CA GLY A 955 21.03 29.31 -28.10
C GLY A 955 21.44 28.67 -26.77
N ARG A 956 20.94 27.47 -26.43
CA ARG A 956 21.26 26.77 -25.18
C ARG A 956 22.59 26.01 -25.31
N PRO A 957 23.43 25.96 -24.25
CA PRO A 957 24.66 25.17 -24.26
C PRO A 957 24.37 23.69 -24.52
N VAL A 958 25.16 23.09 -25.39
CA VAL A 958 25.05 21.66 -25.72
C VAL A 958 25.97 20.87 -24.80
N ALA A 959 25.40 19.91 -24.09
CA ALA A 959 26.12 18.89 -23.32
C ALA A 959 26.24 17.58 -24.12
N GLU A 960 27.31 16.84 -23.91
CA GLU A 960 27.42 15.45 -24.32
C GLU A 960 26.60 14.54 -23.39
N ARG A 961 26.51 13.25 -23.76
CA ARG A 961 25.68 12.28 -23.03
C ARG A 961 26.12 12.13 -21.57
N ASP A 962 27.40 12.30 -21.28
CA ASP A 962 27.96 12.26 -19.93
C ASP A 962 27.85 13.60 -19.18
N TYR A 963 27.02 14.53 -19.68
CA TYR A 963 26.78 15.86 -19.12
C TYR A 963 27.95 16.86 -19.25
N ALA A 964 29.06 16.49 -19.90
CA ALA A 964 30.14 17.42 -20.19
C ALA A 964 29.71 18.46 -21.25
N LEU A 965 29.95 19.75 -21.01
CA LEU A 965 29.66 20.80 -21.99
C LEU A 965 30.59 20.69 -23.20
N ARG A 966 30.01 20.80 -24.39
CA ARG A 966 30.75 20.73 -25.65
C ARG A 966 31.38 22.07 -26.00
N TRP A 967 32.69 22.05 -26.21
CA TRP A 967 33.48 23.20 -26.66
C TRP A 967 33.72 23.18 -28.17
N ARG A 968 33.96 24.35 -28.76
CA ARG A 968 34.39 24.47 -30.17
C ARG A 968 35.86 24.09 -30.40
N CYS A 969 36.64 24.00 -29.32
CA CYS A 969 38.01 23.50 -29.32
C CYS A 969 38.08 22.16 -28.56
N PRO A 970 39.14 21.37 -28.76
CA PRO A 970 39.39 20.18 -27.94
C PRO A 970 39.45 20.54 -26.45
N ALA A 971 38.92 19.66 -25.60
CA ALA A 971 38.90 19.83 -24.16
C ALA A 971 39.25 18.50 -23.47
N GLU A 972 40.42 18.46 -22.85
CA GLU A 972 40.86 17.37 -21.96
C GLU A 972 40.33 17.59 -20.54
N GLY A 973 40.34 18.84 -20.06
CA GLY A 973 39.62 19.26 -18.86
C GLY A 973 38.15 19.51 -19.18
N ARG A 974 37.24 18.89 -18.42
CA ARG A 974 35.80 18.89 -18.70
C ARG A 974 35.03 19.79 -17.73
N LEU A 975 34.01 20.47 -18.25
CA LEU A 975 33.03 21.22 -17.45
C LEU A 975 31.68 20.50 -17.55
N PHE A 976 31.27 19.81 -16.50
CA PHE A 976 29.99 19.14 -16.41
C PHE A 976 28.89 20.10 -15.98
N SER A 977 27.70 19.96 -16.57
CA SER A 977 26.51 20.71 -16.14
C SER A 977 25.40 19.77 -15.69
N LEU A 978 25.14 19.74 -14.38
CA LEU A 978 24.11 18.91 -13.78
C LEU A 978 22.86 19.76 -13.49
N GLY A 979 21.76 19.44 -14.19
CA GLY A 979 20.48 20.12 -14.00
C GLY A 979 20.16 21.23 -15.00
N SER A 980 21.03 21.51 -15.97
CA SER A 980 20.75 22.52 -17.02
C SER A 980 20.53 21.93 -18.42
N SER A 981 20.65 20.60 -18.58
CA SER A 981 20.67 19.92 -19.87
C SER A 981 19.32 19.30 -20.28
N GLY A 982 18.20 19.81 -19.74
CA GLY A 982 16.87 19.18 -19.88
C GLY A 982 16.40 19.05 -21.31
N HIS A 983 16.75 20.02 -22.14
CA HIS A 983 16.47 20.03 -23.57
C HIS A 983 17.14 18.89 -24.38
N GLN A 984 18.09 18.17 -23.78
CA GLN A 984 18.77 17.01 -24.38
C GLN A 984 18.52 15.72 -23.58
N HIS A 985 18.64 15.78 -22.26
CA HIS A 985 18.56 14.60 -21.37
C HIS A 985 17.17 14.39 -20.78
N GLY A 986 16.24 15.29 -21.07
CA GLY A 986 14.85 15.24 -20.62
C GLY A 986 14.63 15.67 -19.19
N ILE A 987 13.36 15.49 -18.78
CA ILE A 987 12.85 15.78 -17.44
C ILE A 987 13.66 15.12 -16.31
N SER A 988 14.30 13.98 -16.55
CA SER A 988 15.09 13.25 -15.54
C SER A 988 16.37 14.01 -15.12
N THR A 989 16.87 14.95 -15.93
CA THR A 989 18.09 15.70 -15.63
C THR A 989 17.95 16.70 -14.48
N THR A 990 16.74 17.13 -14.15
CA THR A 990 16.51 18.16 -13.13
C THR A 990 15.91 17.59 -11.85
N LEU A 991 15.64 16.29 -11.83
CA LEU A 991 14.97 15.62 -10.73
C LEU A 991 15.92 14.91 -9.78
N LEU A 992 15.52 14.92 -8.52
CA LEU A 992 16.18 14.21 -7.44
C LEU A 992 16.26 12.70 -7.71
N SER A 993 15.27 12.14 -8.40
CA SER A 993 15.12 10.70 -8.62
C SER A 993 16.27 10.03 -9.38
N GLY A 994 17.04 10.79 -10.16
CA GLY A 994 18.13 10.30 -10.99
C GLY A 994 19.52 10.73 -10.54
N VAL A 995 19.67 11.41 -9.40
CA VAL A 995 20.96 12.02 -9.02
C VAL A 995 22.05 10.99 -8.74
N ALA A 996 21.72 9.85 -8.13
CA ALA A 996 22.68 8.79 -7.82
C ALA A 996 23.30 8.17 -9.09
N LEU A 997 22.46 7.87 -10.08
CA LEU A 997 22.87 7.29 -11.35
C LEU A 997 23.70 8.28 -12.17
N ARG A 998 23.22 9.53 -12.27
CA ARG A 998 23.95 10.60 -12.95
C ARG A 998 25.32 10.85 -12.35
N ALA A 999 25.41 10.86 -11.02
CA ALA A 999 26.68 11.00 -10.33
C ALA A 999 27.64 9.87 -10.68
N GLY A 1000 27.14 8.64 -10.82
CA GLY A 1000 27.91 7.49 -11.30
C GLY A 1000 28.50 7.74 -12.70
N GLU A 1001 27.67 8.14 -13.66
CA GLU A 1001 28.11 8.42 -15.03
C GLU A 1001 29.18 9.53 -15.09
N VAL A 1002 28.99 10.62 -14.35
CA VAL A 1002 29.96 11.71 -14.27
C VAL A 1002 31.28 11.22 -13.67
N VAL A 1003 31.22 10.45 -12.57
CA VAL A 1003 32.42 9.89 -11.94
C VAL A 1003 33.13 8.90 -12.86
N ASP A 1004 32.41 8.05 -13.59
CA ASP A 1004 33.01 7.15 -14.57
C ASP A 1004 33.79 7.93 -15.63
N THR A 1005 33.24 9.04 -16.16
CA THR A 1005 33.97 9.92 -17.08
C THR A 1005 35.19 10.59 -16.42
N LEU A 1006 35.06 11.06 -15.18
CA LEU A 1006 36.16 11.69 -14.42
C LEU A 1006 37.36 10.73 -14.20
N LEU A 1007 37.11 9.43 -14.12
CA LEU A 1007 38.13 8.39 -13.92
C LEU A 1007 38.85 7.95 -15.23
N VAL A 1008 38.31 8.28 -16.40
CA VAL A 1008 38.93 7.93 -17.70
C VAL A 1008 40.05 8.93 -18.04
N ALA A 1009 41.26 8.41 -18.29
CA ALA A 1009 42.42 9.20 -18.71
C ALA A 1009 42.24 9.83 -20.12
N PRO A 1010 42.89 10.97 -20.43
CA PRO A 1010 42.57 11.79 -21.61
C PRO A 1010 42.75 11.14 -23.01
N ASP A 1011 43.41 10.00 -23.15
CA ASP A 1011 43.82 9.48 -24.47
C ASP A 1011 42.77 8.67 -25.26
N ALA A 1012 41.53 8.52 -24.76
CA ALA A 1012 40.50 7.70 -25.43
C ALA A 1012 39.40 8.47 -26.18
N ALA A 1013 39.29 9.79 -25.99
CA ALA A 1013 38.12 10.56 -26.44
C ALA A 1013 38.17 11.06 -27.90
N SER A 1014 39.29 10.89 -28.62
CA SER A 1014 39.43 11.40 -29.99
C SER A 1014 39.04 10.41 -31.11
N ALA A 1015 38.52 9.22 -30.79
CA ALA A 1015 38.24 8.18 -31.81
C ALA A 1015 36.75 7.80 -32.02
N HIS A 1016 35.79 8.29 -31.23
CA HIS A 1016 34.38 7.83 -31.33
C HIS A 1016 33.43 8.81 -32.03
N GLY A 1017 33.95 9.58 -32.99
CA GLY A 1017 33.14 10.22 -34.01
C GLY A 1017 32.83 9.27 -35.17
N ARG A 1018 32.10 8.18 -34.93
CA ARG A 1018 31.40 7.40 -35.98
C ARG A 1018 30.21 6.68 -35.36
N ALA A 1019 29.03 6.98 -35.88
CA ALA A 1019 27.79 6.27 -35.64
C ALA A 1019 28.02 4.77 -35.89
N ASP A 1020 27.95 3.97 -34.81
CA ASP A 1020 27.44 2.59 -34.77
C ASP A 1020 27.58 2.06 -33.33
N GLY A 1021 26.44 1.74 -32.71
CA GLY A 1021 26.32 0.81 -31.57
C GLY A 1021 27.09 1.11 -30.28
N HIS A 1022 26.75 2.16 -29.54
CA HIS A 1022 27.17 2.33 -28.14
C HIS A 1022 26.01 2.04 -27.18
N GLY A 1023 25.75 0.74 -26.96
CA GLY A 1023 24.89 0.24 -25.88
C GLY A 1023 25.51 -0.89 -25.07
N SER A 1024 26.81 -1.18 -25.26
CA SER A 1024 27.46 -2.39 -24.73
C SER A 1024 28.34 -2.14 -23.50
N ALA A 1025 28.95 -0.96 -23.35
CA ALA A 1025 29.97 -0.75 -22.32
C ALA A 1025 29.41 -0.52 -20.89
N ALA A 1026 28.15 -0.11 -20.77
CA ALA A 1026 27.46 0.01 -19.47
C ALA A 1026 26.84 -1.32 -19.00
N ARG A 1027 26.66 -2.31 -19.90
CA ARG A 1027 26.12 -3.64 -19.56
C ARG A 1027 27.16 -4.57 -18.94
N GLU A 1028 28.42 -4.48 -19.35
CA GLU A 1028 29.48 -5.40 -18.90
C GLU A 1028 29.97 -5.17 -17.45
N ARG A 1029 29.56 -4.08 -16.76
CA ARG A 1029 29.96 -3.83 -15.35
C ARG A 1029 28.89 -4.18 -14.31
N VAL A 1030 27.65 -4.45 -14.73
CA VAL A 1030 26.61 -4.98 -13.85
C VAL A 1030 26.71 -6.51 -13.75
N GLU A 1031 27.35 -7.16 -14.72
CA GLU A 1031 27.68 -8.59 -14.73
C GLU A 1031 28.91 -8.96 -13.86
N ALA A 1032 29.54 -8.02 -13.13
CA ALA A 1032 30.74 -8.33 -12.33
C ALA A 1032 30.71 -7.90 -10.85
N ARG A 1033 29.54 -7.64 -10.24
CA ARG A 1033 29.46 -7.23 -8.82
C ARG A 1033 28.34 -7.88 -8.00
#